data_AF-A0A1A7PRX9-F1
#
_entry.id   AF-A0A1A7PRX9-F1
#
_cell.length_a   1.000
_cell.length_b   1.000
_cell.length_c   1.000
_cell.angle_alpha   90.00
_cell.angle_beta   90.00
_cell.angle_gamma   90.00
#
_symmetry.space_group_name_H-M   'P 1'
#
loop_
_entity.id
_entity.type
_entity.pdbx_description
1 polymer ?
#
loop_
_entity_poly.entity_id
_entity_poly.type
_entity_poly.pdbx_seq_one_letter_code
_entity_poly.pdbx_strand_id
1 'polypeptide(L)'
;MNDKDPANGVQDDIDAKIKAAEDAKVAADKAAEEAKKDGVITAEEAKAVEDANTALEAEKEAAKEAIKQAPVDKQTELNNKVDALTPAKVPDVTKPMVVLAEDTGDSDSDGISNNGILKFKYENGVEINSQDITGVTVNGEALQSENGVYKLPEGKYEAGSINFTTKSGLTGQNAAKVLIDTTSYDGPFAMVSQDKEGTSLTLSDAIQVGDRVVVKTENGEITLTKGDNGWTSDHPELATLSGNKLVIPFKTAPSQSTLTAVVTDVAGNTSQALNHTVTDPNNPANTTWDDGKTGLQITDFLDKDLETVFKDGVVTLDYLGEKLRDPDSTSPKLIGPKDWTHPSSMMGNDYSDKIQYRVVDGKLEVKMDPNDASLMSGGFAEKFEVQTSDGSKLYIGAQFNPRDVSVDSMVLPDDEGYLGGGDLFSYPDKNNNVPWTTDDKNWSNLKVALKAEPYKPQYIQLTIEGPDGLVIKEVQQTSTKELTFDLSKYKDQLKDGDYTVKATRVADSNGTSITDNEVTLVRQVNIDTVAPVVTVDGYSKGEDGRYYANLTVSDPHKVSYRTLSDGMTVESAVQNADGKASLIGENTQTLKLDVANNNRVVFFDEAGNATEVTLTDIKYLNRITSNLTVEEGPNNPENDSNKGQVSSGDGYKASNEDDIIVVHKPSSNNDEYAGFIDGGTGAGDASITVDTGDGNDVIDARGIGGHTIVRTGEGNDTINLGQGFMGYGPWYGYFGGMDGPQKVDMGAGDDTLSVGKFSMWGPNHDYAPNSFLLTTANINMGDGNDKIETAGTIWADGDDKQYYSNYFNLGAGNDTMIIHGQLTDNFNPNNPSTFAASNVLDLGTGHDRLVVDGDVSGQTLILSRDSSEMVFRNNVKGVTSFILGNGADNLTFAGHVDLQPTNSQSLGSIVYNFNNTPTWYEGSKDLLETIRSDSAAFINVGGGDNTLTFNHGLWNANVYAGAGNDTLTVSESIGYSSLELGSGTNTVKIGTNIWDSKIITGEGQDTINISAEIGRTEVSIGAGNDSVNVGTWMQQGVNVNLGDGDDVITVSTHRKDVSGTSSVEGGEGYDVFNAENSVALGMYGAHTNGVINLTNVEEINLKGSSLITVGVQSSLSGITTSNYKDYSGEFFIHGGASESVTLENSSSSGRIWKEVNSSVTHPEHSGHTYKEYVYQVDGQDTGIKLYLDEQLKFNSITI
;
A
#
# COMPACT_ATOMS: atom_id res chain seq x y z
N MET A 1 29.02 -38.98 -33.81
CA MET A 1 29.30 -38.58 -32.43
C MET A 1 28.70 -39.65 -31.54
N ASN A 2 29.30 -39.94 -30.38
CA ASN A 2 28.80 -41.01 -29.49
C ASN A 2 27.58 -40.46 -28.74
N ASP A 3 26.40 -40.83 -29.22
CA ASP A 3 25.16 -40.80 -28.47
C ASP A 3 25.06 -42.11 -27.67
N LYS A 4 24.91 -42.00 -26.35
CA LYS A 4 24.82 -43.12 -25.41
C LYS A 4 23.42 -43.73 -25.35
N ASP A 5 22.39 -43.04 -25.83
CA ASP A 5 21.03 -43.52 -25.98
C ASP A 5 20.49 -43.33 -27.41
N PRO A 6 21.06 -44.02 -28.41
CA PRO A 6 20.70 -43.83 -29.82
C PRO A 6 19.26 -44.23 -30.19
N ALA A 7 18.46 -44.70 -29.22
CA ALA A 7 17.04 -44.95 -29.38
C ALA A 7 16.20 -43.66 -29.29
N ASN A 8 16.69 -42.60 -28.63
CA ASN A 8 15.98 -41.33 -28.49
C ASN A 8 16.20 -40.37 -29.69
N GLY A 9 17.27 -40.59 -30.47
CA GLY A 9 17.61 -39.79 -31.65
C GLY A 9 18.20 -38.41 -31.35
N VAL A 10 18.65 -38.15 -30.12
CA VAL A 10 19.12 -36.85 -29.61
C VAL A 10 20.59 -36.97 -29.19
N GLN A 11 21.40 -35.91 -29.39
CA GLN A 11 22.80 -35.95 -28.98
C GLN A 11 22.96 -35.82 -27.45
N ASP A 12 23.95 -36.53 -26.88
CA ASP A 12 24.29 -36.55 -25.45
C ASP A 12 24.41 -35.15 -24.80
N ASP A 13 24.80 -34.12 -25.55
CA ASP A 13 24.95 -32.74 -25.07
C ASP A 13 23.62 -32.00 -24.92
N ILE A 14 22.66 -32.26 -25.79
CA ILE A 14 21.28 -31.75 -25.70
C ILE A 14 20.58 -32.40 -24.50
N ASP A 15 20.71 -33.73 -24.36
CA ASP A 15 20.18 -34.45 -23.21
C ASP A 15 20.77 -33.95 -21.88
N ALA A 16 22.07 -33.63 -21.86
CA ALA A 16 22.71 -33.05 -20.68
C ALA A 16 22.18 -31.66 -20.32
N LYS A 17 21.77 -30.85 -21.30
CA LYS A 17 21.20 -29.52 -21.08
C LYS A 17 19.76 -29.57 -20.61
N ILE A 18 18.95 -30.44 -21.18
CA ILE A 18 17.59 -30.72 -20.68
C ILE A 18 17.68 -31.24 -19.24
N LYS A 19 18.66 -32.12 -18.96
CA LYS A 19 18.86 -32.63 -17.61
C LYS A 19 19.25 -31.55 -16.60
N ALA A 20 20.03 -30.55 -17.02
CA ALA A 20 20.37 -29.41 -16.17
C ALA A 20 19.13 -28.56 -15.80
N ALA A 21 18.21 -28.34 -16.75
CA ALA A 21 16.94 -27.68 -16.48
C ALA A 21 16.05 -28.50 -15.54
N GLU A 22 15.94 -29.82 -15.73
CA GLU A 22 15.22 -30.72 -14.80
C GLU A 22 15.82 -30.67 -13.39
N ASP A 23 17.14 -30.67 -13.26
CA ASP A 23 17.81 -30.61 -11.97
C ASP A 23 17.64 -29.24 -11.29
N ALA A 24 17.60 -28.15 -12.07
CA ALA A 24 17.27 -26.80 -11.57
C ALA A 24 15.82 -26.71 -11.07
N LYS A 25 14.87 -27.36 -11.75
CA LYS A 25 13.48 -27.47 -11.29
C LYS A 25 13.40 -28.21 -9.95
N VAL A 26 14.11 -29.33 -9.81
CA VAL A 26 14.21 -30.06 -8.54
C VAL A 26 14.84 -29.19 -7.44
N ALA A 27 15.82 -28.35 -7.78
CA ALA A 27 16.42 -27.42 -6.83
C ALA A 27 15.44 -26.32 -6.38
N ALA A 28 14.67 -25.74 -7.29
CA ALA A 28 13.63 -24.76 -6.98
C ALA A 28 12.52 -25.35 -6.09
N ASP A 29 12.01 -26.55 -6.42
CA ASP A 29 11.03 -27.25 -5.60
C ASP A 29 11.57 -27.57 -4.21
N LYS A 30 12.83 -28.01 -4.14
CA LYS A 30 13.49 -28.31 -2.88
C LYS A 30 13.68 -27.06 -2.03
N ALA A 31 14.06 -25.93 -2.61
CA ALA A 31 14.15 -24.66 -1.89
C ALA A 31 12.78 -24.25 -1.31
N ALA A 32 11.70 -24.45 -2.07
CA ALA A 32 10.34 -24.15 -1.62
C ALA A 32 9.86 -25.08 -0.50
N GLU A 33 10.26 -26.36 -0.52
CA GLU A 33 10.00 -27.31 0.58
C GLU A 33 10.86 -27.01 1.81
N GLU A 34 12.13 -26.64 1.62
CA GLU A 34 13.03 -26.26 2.72
C GLU A 34 12.56 -24.99 3.43
N ALA A 35 12.08 -23.99 2.68
CA ALA A 35 11.52 -22.75 3.23
C ALA A 35 10.27 -22.97 4.12
N LYS A 36 9.57 -24.10 3.98
CA LYS A 36 8.38 -24.42 4.78
C LYS A 36 8.69 -25.29 6.00
N LYS A 37 9.93 -25.78 6.13
CA LYS A 37 10.26 -26.91 6.99
C LYS A 37 10.22 -26.62 8.49
N ASP A 38 10.59 -25.40 8.88
CA ASP A 38 10.61 -24.97 10.29
C ASP A 38 9.35 -24.19 10.69
N GLY A 39 8.45 -23.95 9.73
CA GLY A 39 7.20 -23.24 9.92
C GLY A 39 7.31 -21.71 9.92
N VAL A 40 8.51 -21.14 9.74
CA VAL A 40 8.76 -19.69 9.69
C VAL A 40 9.53 -19.37 8.40
N ILE A 41 8.87 -18.70 7.46
CA ILE A 41 9.52 -18.33 6.20
C ILE A 41 10.25 -17.00 6.38
N THR A 42 11.58 -17.02 6.23
CA THR A 42 12.44 -15.83 6.24
C THR A 42 12.51 -15.16 4.87
N ALA A 43 12.97 -13.90 4.82
CA ALA A 43 13.20 -13.19 3.57
C ALA A 43 14.30 -13.87 2.74
N GLU A 44 15.34 -14.40 3.39
CA GLU A 44 16.41 -15.16 2.75
C GLU A 44 15.91 -16.46 2.14
N GLU A 45 14.97 -17.16 2.77
CA GLU A 45 14.39 -18.39 2.23
C GLU A 45 13.46 -18.11 1.05
N ALA A 46 12.65 -17.05 1.12
CA ALA A 46 11.86 -16.60 -0.03
C ALA A 46 12.76 -16.18 -1.21
N LYS A 47 13.86 -15.45 -0.92
CA LYS A 47 14.89 -15.07 -1.89
C LYS A 47 15.58 -16.31 -2.48
N ALA A 48 15.87 -17.33 -1.69
CA ALA A 48 16.50 -18.57 -2.18
C ALA A 48 15.60 -19.32 -3.17
N VAL A 49 14.27 -19.28 -2.99
CA VAL A 49 13.31 -19.83 -3.96
C VAL A 49 13.29 -18.99 -5.24
N GLU A 50 13.33 -17.67 -5.13
CA GLU A 50 13.41 -16.74 -6.27
C GLU A 50 14.71 -16.90 -7.09
N ASP A 51 15.85 -17.03 -6.41
CA ASP A 51 17.15 -17.24 -7.04
C ASP A 51 17.21 -18.62 -7.74
N ALA A 52 16.61 -19.65 -7.14
CA ALA A 52 16.50 -20.97 -7.76
C ALA A 52 15.58 -20.98 -8.98
N ASN A 53 14.47 -20.22 -8.95
CA ASN A 53 13.61 -20.01 -10.12
C ASN A 53 14.34 -19.26 -11.23
N THR A 54 15.15 -18.26 -10.89
CA THR A 54 16.00 -17.54 -11.86
C THR A 54 17.01 -18.48 -12.53
N ALA A 55 17.63 -19.38 -11.76
CA ALA A 55 18.54 -20.39 -12.29
C ALA A 55 17.84 -21.42 -13.19
N LEU A 56 16.59 -21.80 -12.87
CA LEU A 56 15.75 -22.65 -13.72
C LEU A 56 15.51 -22.00 -15.09
N GLU A 57 15.11 -20.73 -15.13
CA GLU A 57 14.89 -20.04 -16.41
C GLU A 57 16.17 -19.93 -17.25
N ALA A 58 17.32 -19.66 -16.61
CA ALA A 58 18.60 -19.64 -17.32
C ALA A 58 18.98 -21.01 -17.93
N GLU A 59 18.72 -22.12 -17.24
CA GLU A 59 18.97 -23.46 -17.78
C GLU A 59 17.92 -23.89 -18.82
N LYS A 60 16.67 -23.43 -18.72
CA LYS A 60 15.64 -23.61 -19.75
C LYS A 60 16.05 -22.96 -21.05
N GLU A 61 16.53 -21.72 -21.01
CA GLU A 61 17.05 -21.03 -22.19
C GLU A 61 18.28 -21.73 -22.79
N ALA A 62 19.19 -22.21 -21.94
CA ALA A 62 20.35 -22.99 -22.41
C ALA A 62 19.95 -24.33 -23.04
N ALA A 63 18.87 -24.96 -22.55
CA ALA A 63 18.31 -26.19 -23.14
C ALA A 63 17.61 -25.90 -24.48
N LYS A 64 16.79 -24.85 -24.57
CA LYS A 64 16.15 -24.41 -25.82
C LYS A 64 17.16 -24.08 -26.92
N GLU A 65 18.27 -23.42 -26.57
CA GLU A 65 19.35 -23.12 -27.52
C GLU A 65 20.05 -24.40 -28.03
N ALA A 66 20.23 -25.40 -27.16
CA ALA A 66 20.78 -26.69 -27.57
C ALA A 66 19.80 -27.50 -28.43
N ILE A 67 18.50 -27.46 -28.13
CA ILE A 67 17.43 -28.15 -28.87
C ILE A 67 17.37 -27.69 -30.34
N LYS A 68 17.77 -26.44 -30.66
CA LYS A 68 17.89 -25.97 -32.06
C LYS A 68 18.83 -26.84 -32.92
N GLN A 69 19.73 -27.60 -32.31
CA GLN A 69 20.65 -28.53 -32.98
C GLN A 69 20.15 -29.98 -33.04
N ALA A 70 19.00 -30.30 -32.42
CA ALA A 70 18.35 -31.61 -32.51
C ALA A 70 17.67 -31.83 -33.87
N PRO A 71 17.36 -33.08 -34.27
CA PRO A 71 16.51 -33.36 -35.44
C PRO A 71 15.18 -32.61 -35.37
N VAL A 72 14.72 -32.07 -36.50
CA VAL A 72 13.55 -31.17 -36.58
C VAL A 72 12.27 -31.81 -36.04
N ASP A 73 12.10 -33.11 -36.25
CA ASP A 73 10.98 -33.93 -35.76
C ASP A 73 10.98 -34.13 -34.23
N LYS A 74 12.08 -33.76 -33.54
CA LYS A 74 12.23 -33.85 -32.09
C LYS A 74 12.23 -32.51 -31.37
N GLN A 75 12.38 -31.40 -32.08
CA GLN A 75 12.52 -30.07 -31.45
C GLN A 75 11.26 -29.66 -30.68
N THR A 76 10.07 -29.90 -31.24
CA THR A 76 8.79 -29.62 -30.58
C THR A 76 8.64 -30.42 -29.29
N GLU A 77 8.81 -31.75 -29.35
CA GLU A 77 8.73 -32.64 -28.17
C GLU A 77 9.68 -32.19 -27.03
N LEU A 78 10.93 -31.83 -27.38
CA LEU A 78 11.94 -31.44 -26.39
C LEU A 78 11.69 -30.03 -25.84
N ASN A 79 11.22 -29.08 -26.66
CA ASN A 79 10.85 -27.74 -26.19
C ASN A 79 9.66 -27.83 -25.23
N ASN A 80 8.62 -28.60 -25.57
CA ASN A 80 7.46 -28.78 -24.70
C ASN A 80 7.85 -29.42 -23.35
N LYS A 81 8.83 -30.34 -23.37
CA LYS A 81 9.39 -30.92 -22.14
C LYS A 81 10.13 -29.89 -21.28
N VAL A 82 10.87 -28.95 -21.88
CA VAL A 82 11.57 -27.88 -21.16
C VAL A 82 10.59 -26.80 -20.67
N ASP A 83 9.57 -26.48 -21.46
CA ASP A 83 8.54 -25.49 -21.14
C ASP A 83 7.62 -25.95 -20.00
N ALA A 84 7.36 -27.25 -19.89
CA ALA A 84 6.63 -27.85 -18.78
C ALA A 84 7.34 -27.70 -17.40
N LEU A 85 8.61 -27.31 -17.36
CA LEU A 85 9.35 -27.04 -16.12
C LEU A 85 8.96 -25.66 -15.56
N THR A 86 7.85 -25.62 -14.82
CA THR A 86 7.31 -24.39 -14.24
C THR A 86 8.06 -23.94 -12.97
N PRO A 87 8.21 -22.63 -12.72
CA PRO A 87 8.83 -22.13 -11.48
C PRO A 87 8.08 -22.58 -10.21
N ALA A 88 8.82 -22.74 -9.11
CA ALA A 88 8.22 -23.02 -7.80
C ALA A 88 7.57 -21.77 -7.20
N LYS A 89 6.44 -21.91 -6.50
CA LYS A 89 5.76 -20.78 -5.85
C LYS A 89 6.63 -20.20 -4.73
N VAL A 90 6.98 -18.92 -4.82
CA VAL A 90 7.67 -18.18 -3.75
C VAL A 90 6.71 -18.02 -2.55
N PRO A 91 7.09 -18.48 -1.35
CA PRO A 91 6.24 -18.42 -0.17
C PRO A 91 6.25 -17.04 0.52
N ASP A 92 5.13 -16.66 1.15
CA ASP A 92 5.01 -15.39 1.89
C ASP A 92 5.86 -15.39 3.17
N VAL A 93 6.60 -14.30 3.40
CA VAL A 93 7.43 -14.13 4.61
C VAL A 93 6.54 -14.07 5.86
N THR A 94 6.89 -14.84 6.89
CA THR A 94 6.11 -14.90 8.14
C THR A 94 6.35 -13.65 8.99
N LYS A 95 5.27 -12.92 9.34
CA LYS A 95 5.37 -11.63 10.03
C LYS A 95 5.65 -11.77 11.53
N PRO A 96 6.60 -11.00 12.09
CA PRO A 96 6.85 -10.96 13.53
C PRO A 96 5.89 -9.98 14.25
N MET A 97 5.59 -10.25 15.51
CA MET A 97 4.73 -9.46 16.40
C MET A 97 5.31 -9.39 17.82
N VAL A 98 4.88 -8.38 18.58
CA VAL A 98 5.25 -8.19 19.99
C VAL A 98 4.02 -8.26 20.88
N VAL A 99 4.16 -8.93 22.02
CA VAL A 99 3.12 -9.15 23.03
C VAL A 99 3.68 -8.96 24.44
N LEU A 100 2.82 -8.91 25.45
CA LEU A 100 3.23 -8.97 26.85
C LEU A 100 3.78 -10.37 27.19
N ALA A 101 4.88 -10.42 27.93
CA ALA A 101 5.43 -11.66 28.46
C ALA A 101 4.51 -12.27 29.53
N GLU A 102 3.90 -11.40 30.36
CA GLU A 102 2.88 -11.74 31.35
C GLU A 102 1.77 -10.68 31.30
N ASP A 103 0.57 -11.13 30.91
CA ASP A 103 -0.68 -10.39 31.12
C ASP A 103 -1.14 -10.70 32.55
N THR A 104 -1.09 -9.70 33.43
CA THR A 104 -1.38 -9.83 34.86
C THR A 104 -2.73 -9.25 35.25
N GLY A 105 -3.53 -8.85 34.25
CA GLY A 105 -4.90 -8.39 34.40
C GLY A 105 -5.85 -9.45 34.94
N ASP A 106 -7.14 -9.10 35.01
CA ASP A 106 -8.19 -10.02 35.43
C ASP A 106 -8.46 -11.13 34.39
N SER A 107 -7.93 -11.00 33.17
CA SER A 107 -7.98 -11.99 32.09
C SER A 107 -6.62 -12.14 31.41
N ASP A 108 -6.23 -13.37 31.03
CA ASP A 108 -4.99 -13.70 30.32
C ASP A 108 -4.84 -13.09 28.90
N SER A 109 -5.69 -12.12 28.53
CA SER A 109 -5.76 -11.52 27.20
C SER A 109 -6.37 -10.12 27.18
N ASP A 110 -6.51 -9.44 28.33
CA ASP A 110 -7.06 -8.09 28.38
C ASP A 110 -5.99 -7.00 28.12
N GLY A 111 -4.72 -7.41 28.01
CA GLY A 111 -3.61 -6.54 27.64
C GLY A 111 -3.09 -5.70 28.81
N ILE A 112 -3.34 -6.12 30.05
CA ILE A 112 -2.97 -5.36 31.26
C ILE A 112 -1.78 -6.04 31.96
N SER A 113 -0.74 -5.28 32.31
CA SER A 113 0.42 -5.84 33.01
C SER A 113 0.96 -4.93 34.10
N ASN A 114 1.36 -5.53 35.22
CA ASN A 114 2.04 -4.86 36.33
C ASN A 114 3.56 -4.84 36.23
N ASN A 115 4.12 -5.44 35.18
CA ASN A 115 5.57 -5.48 34.97
C ASN A 115 5.98 -4.99 33.59
N GLY A 116 5.09 -4.93 32.60
CA GLY A 116 5.35 -4.38 31.28
C GLY A 116 6.45 -5.07 30.48
N ILE A 117 6.80 -6.32 30.82
CA ILE A 117 7.86 -7.06 30.11
C ILE A 117 7.32 -7.50 28.75
N LEU A 118 8.09 -7.25 27.69
CA LEU A 118 7.74 -7.63 26.31
C LEU A 118 8.28 -9.00 25.91
N LYS A 119 7.58 -9.64 24.98
CA LYS A 119 7.95 -10.90 24.34
C LYS A 119 7.66 -10.84 22.85
N PHE A 120 8.58 -11.39 22.05
CA PHE A 120 8.52 -11.34 20.58
C PHE A 120 8.23 -12.73 20.03
N LYS A 121 7.37 -12.80 19.01
CA LYS A 121 7.00 -14.06 18.34
C LYS A 121 6.53 -13.81 16.92
N TYR A 122 6.48 -14.84 16.09
CA TYR A 122 5.83 -14.80 14.79
C TYR A 122 4.31 -14.98 14.91
N GLU A 123 3.55 -14.58 13.88
CA GLU A 123 2.09 -14.74 13.81
C GLU A 123 1.61 -16.19 14.02
N ASN A 124 2.43 -17.17 13.63
CA ASN A 124 2.18 -18.60 13.85
C ASN A 124 2.42 -19.07 15.30
N GLY A 125 2.87 -18.17 16.19
CA GLY A 125 3.13 -18.44 17.61
C GLY A 125 4.56 -18.84 17.97
N VAL A 126 5.48 -18.98 17.01
CA VAL A 126 6.89 -19.32 17.27
C VAL A 126 7.61 -18.14 17.93
N GLU A 127 8.25 -18.35 19.08
CA GLU A 127 8.94 -17.29 19.82
C GLU A 127 10.25 -16.84 19.14
N ILE A 128 10.50 -15.53 19.18
CA ILE A 128 11.74 -14.91 18.70
C ILE A 128 12.63 -14.65 19.91
N ASN A 129 13.90 -15.05 19.83
CA ASN A 129 14.87 -14.78 20.88
C ASN A 129 15.11 -13.26 21.00
N SER A 130 14.98 -12.72 22.20
CA SER A 130 15.12 -11.27 22.42
C SER A 130 16.51 -10.73 22.10
N GLN A 131 17.55 -11.58 22.05
CA GLN A 131 18.88 -11.18 21.59
C GLN A 131 18.98 -10.95 20.08
N ASP A 132 17.99 -11.40 19.32
CA ASP A 132 17.91 -11.20 17.87
C ASP A 132 17.07 -9.98 17.50
N ILE A 133 16.71 -9.15 18.48
CA ILE A 133 16.06 -7.85 18.28
C ILE A 133 17.15 -6.77 18.22
N THR A 134 17.14 -5.98 17.16
CA THR A 134 18.13 -4.91 16.90
C THR A 134 17.65 -3.54 17.34
N GLY A 135 16.34 -3.35 17.44
CA GLY A 135 15.73 -2.12 17.95
C GLY A 135 14.27 -2.32 18.28
N VAL A 136 13.80 -1.64 19.32
CA VAL A 136 12.39 -1.54 19.69
C VAL A 136 12.08 -0.05 19.82
N THR A 137 11.00 0.41 19.22
CA THR A 137 10.50 1.76 19.39
C THR A 137 9.07 1.74 19.93
N VAL A 138 8.72 2.74 20.73
CA VAL A 138 7.39 2.91 21.33
C VAL A 138 6.96 4.35 21.05
N ASN A 139 5.86 4.52 20.31
CA ASN A 139 5.42 5.81 19.77
C ASN A 139 6.53 6.55 18.99
N GLY A 140 7.43 5.80 18.33
CA GLY A 140 8.56 6.35 17.57
C GLY A 140 9.86 6.50 18.39
N GLU A 141 9.83 6.40 19.72
CA GLU A 141 11.01 6.55 20.58
C GLU A 141 11.69 5.21 20.88
N ALA A 142 13.03 5.15 20.85
CA ALA A 142 13.76 3.92 21.11
C ALA A 142 13.64 3.44 22.57
N LEU A 143 13.16 2.22 22.77
CA LEU A 143 13.09 1.54 24.06
C LEU A 143 14.39 0.76 24.31
N GLN A 144 15.12 1.16 25.35
CA GLN A 144 16.36 0.49 25.75
C GLN A 144 16.07 -0.87 26.41
N SER A 145 16.94 -1.85 26.20
CA SER A 145 16.86 -3.16 26.87
C SER A 145 17.84 -3.25 28.04
N GLU A 146 17.45 -3.97 29.09
CA GLU A 146 18.34 -4.39 30.17
C GLU A 146 18.57 -5.89 30.07
N ASN A 147 19.83 -6.31 29.80
CA ASN A 147 20.20 -7.73 29.62
C ASN A 147 19.35 -8.48 28.57
N GLY A 148 18.89 -7.80 27.52
CA GLY A 148 18.05 -8.38 26.47
C GLY A 148 16.58 -8.54 26.86
N VAL A 149 16.14 -7.86 27.93
CA VAL A 149 14.72 -7.75 28.30
C VAL A 149 14.25 -6.32 28.02
N TYR A 150 13.16 -6.21 27.27
CA TYR A 150 12.52 -4.93 26.96
C TYR A 150 11.32 -4.76 27.89
N LYS A 151 11.29 -3.64 28.61
CA LYS A 151 10.27 -3.34 29.62
C LYS A 151 9.62 -2.01 29.30
N LEU A 152 8.31 -2.01 29.10
CA LEU A 152 7.54 -0.81 28.87
C LEU A 152 7.42 0.01 30.17
N PRO A 153 7.53 1.34 30.08
CA PRO A 153 7.11 2.24 31.16
C PRO A 153 5.63 2.11 31.49
N GLU A 154 5.22 2.65 32.64
CA GLU A 154 3.80 2.76 32.99
C GLU A 154 3.06 3.65 31.99
N GLY A 155 1.93 3.18 31.48
CA GLY A 155 1.23 3.91 30.43
C GLY A 155 0.24 3.09 29.61
N LYS A 156 -0.40 3.79 28.67
CA LYS A 156 -1.35 3.23 27.69
C LYS A 156 -0.72 3.29 26.31
N TYR A 157 -0.63 2.14 25.66
CA TYR A 157 -0.02 1.98 24.35
C TYR A 157 -1.06 1.45 23.38
N GLU A 158 -1.40 2.22 22.35
CA GLU A 158 -2.39 1.84 21.35
C GLU A 158 -1.85 0.74 20.40
N ALA A 159 -2.71 0.08 19.63
CA ALA A 159 -2.26 -0.88 18.61
C ALA A 159 -1.33 -0.19 17.58
N GLY A 160 -0.23 -0.85 17.23
CA GLY A 160 0.80 -0.33 16.32
C GLY A 160 1.80 0.66 16.93
N SER A 161 1.64 1.04 18.20
CA SER A 161 2.56 1.98 18.86
C SER A 161 3.92 1.38 19.20
N ILE A 162 4.01 0.07 19.40
CA ILE A 162 5.24 -0.63 19.74
C ILE A 162 5.74 -1.32 18.48
N ASN A 163 6.88 -0.88 17.96
CA ASN A 163 7.50 -1.42 16.74
C ASN A 163 8.87 -2.02 17.10
N PHE A 164 9.32 -3.02 16.35
CA PHE A 164 10.65 -3.58 16.54
C PHE A 164 11.22 -4.13 15.24
N THR A 165 12.54 -4.29 15.22
CA THR A 165 13.29 -4.87 14.10
C THR A 165 14.13 -6.03 14.60
N THR A 166 14.19 -7.10 13.81
CA THR A 166 15.02 -8.29 14.07
C THR A 166 16.40 -8.15 13.41
N LYS A 167 17.36 -9.02 13.77
CA LYS A 167 18.70 -9.08 13.13
C LYS A 167 18.65 -9.43 11.64
N SER A 168 17.62 -10.15 11.20
CA SER A 168 17.36 -10.43 9.78
C SER A 168 16.62 -9.28 9.07
N GLY A 169 16.37 -8.16 9.74
CA GLY A 169 15.77 -6.97 9.14
C GLY A 169 14.24 -6.96 9.08
N LEU A 170 13.57 -8.00 9.58
CA LEU A 170 12.09 -8.03 9.65
C LEU A 170 11.59 -7.07 10.73
N THR A 171 10.49 -6.38 10.46
CA THR A 171 9.81 -5.48 11.40
C THR A 171 8.48 -6.05 11.89
N GLY A 172 8.14 -5.77 13.15
CA GLY A 172 6.90 -6.22 13.77
C GLY A 172 6.32 -5.20 14.73
N GLN A 173 5.03 -5.35 15.08
CA GLN A 173 4.31 -4.41 15.94
C GLN A 173 3.30 -5.07 16.89
N ASN A 174 2.78 -4.32 17.88
CA ASN A 174 1.71 -4.81 18.76
C ASN A 174 0.35 -4.74 18.07
N ALA A 175 -0.38 -5.86 18.03
CA ALA A 175 -1.68 -5.95 17.35
C ALA A 175 -2.85 -5.36 18.16
N ALA A 176 -2.73 -5.29 19.48
CA ALA A 176 -3.76 -4.82 20.38
C ALA A 176 -3.21 -3.78 21.37
N LYS A 177 -4.12 -3.03 21.98
CA LYS A 177 -3.81 -2.06 23.03
C LYS A 177 -3.16 -2.76 24.23
N VAL A 178 -2.16 -2.11 24.82
CA VAL A 178 -1.44 -2.56 26.02
C VAL A 178 -1.55 -1.50 27.11
N LEU A 179 -1.88 -1.92 28.33
CA LEU A 179 -1.91 -1.08 29.53
C LEU A 179 -0.88 -1.58 30.52
N ILE A 180 0.08 -0.74 30.87
CA ILE A 180 1.04 -1.00 31.93
C ILE A 180 0.65 -0.16 33.14
N ASP A 181 0.42 -0.83 34.26
CA ASP A 181 0.09 -0.21 35.55
C ASP A 181 0.93 -0.89 36.64
N THR A 182 2.02 -0.24 37.04
CA THR A 182 2.96 -0.77 38.04
C THR A 182 2.71 -0.18 39.43
N THR A 183 1.68 0.65 39.59
CA THR A 183 1.46 1.45 40.78
C THR A 183 0.58 0.72 41.78
N SER A 184 1.17 0.25 42.89
CA SER A 184 0.41 -0.29 44.02
C SER A 184 -0.33 0.79 44.82
N TYR A 185 -1.52 0.49 45.31
CA TYR A 185 -2.25 1.37 46.25
C TYR A 185 -1.44 1.61 47.55
N ASP A 186 -1.01 2.84 47.81
CA ASP A 186 -0.18 3.21 48.98
C ASP A 186 -0.95 3.77 50.18
N GLY A 187 -2.25 4.06 50.00
CA GLY A 187 -3.05 4.79 50.98
C GLY A 187 -3.67 3.93 52.10
N PRO A 188 -4.27 4.56 53.12
CA PRO A 188 -5.10 3.87 54.09
C PRO A 188 -6.42 3.42 53.44
N PHE A 189 -6.47 2.16 53.02
CA PHE A 189 -7.64 1.60 52.34
C PHE A 189 -8.78 1.18 53.28
N ALA A 190 -8.52 1.07 54.59
CA ALA A 190 -9.55 0.74 55.56
C ALA A 190 -9.26 1.35 56.94
N MET A 191 -10.32 1.79 57.62
CA MET A 191 -10.26 2.19 59.02
C MET A 191 -10.75 1.07 59.93
N VAL A 192 -9.98 0.75 60.97
CA VAL A 192 -10.32 -0.29 61.96
C VAL A 192 -10.97 0.33 63.19
N SER A 193 -12.06 -0.27 63.66
CA SER A 193 -12.72 0.07 64.93
C SER A 193 -13.16 -1.21 65.66
N GLN A 194 -13.31 -1.18 66.99
CA GLN A 194 -13.70 -2.35 67.78
C GLN A 194 -14.75 -1.95 68.82
N ASP A 195 -15.79 -2.76 68.96
CA ASP A 195 -16.84 -2.59 69.96
C ASP A 195 -17.18 -3.92 70.65
N LYS A 196 -18.34 -4.04 71.29
CA LYS A 196 -18.76 -5.28 71.98
C LYS A 196 -19.19 -6.39 71.01
N GLU A 197 -19.42 -6.07 69.75
CA GLU A 197 -19.86 -7.02 68.72
C GLU A 197 -18.69 -7.62 67.94
N GLY A 198 -17.56 -6.90 67.82
CA GLY A 198 -16.33 -7.38 67.19
C GLY A 198 -15.42 -6.26 66.66
N THR A 199 -14.57 -6.58 65.70
CA THR A 199 -13.70 -5.64 64.97
C THR A 199 -14.34 -5.29 63.63
N SER A 200 -14.51 -4.01 63.34
CA SER A 200 -15.04 -3.50 62.07
C SER A 200 -13.94 -2.86 61.21
N LEU A 201 -13.94 -3.18 59.91
CA LEU A 201 -13.17 -2.52 58.86
C LEU A 201 -14.11 -1.66 58.03
N THR A 202 -13.91 -0.34 58.02
CA THR A 202 -14.61 0.57 57.11
C THR A 202 -13.70 0.84 55.93
N LEU A 203 -14.04 0.28 54.77
CA LEU A 203 -13.28 0.38 53.53
C LEU A 203 -13.40 1.79 52.94
N SER A 204 -12.32 2.25 52.34
CA SER A 204 -12.23 3.55 51.69
C SER A 204 -13.05 3.59 50.40
N ASP A 205 -13.67 4.74 50.13
CA ASP A 205 -14.31 4.99 48.83
C ASP A 205 -13.29 5.15 47.70
N ALA A 206 -12.02 5.43 48.03
CA ALA A 206 -10.95 5.64 47.06
C ALA A 206 -10.46 4.36 46.36
N ILE A 207 -10.83 3.18 46.86
CA ILE A 207 -10.55 1.90 46.17
C ILE A 207 -11.43 1.84 44.92
N GLN A 208 -10.88 1.46 43.77
CA GLN A 208 -11.57 1.55 42.48
C GLN A 208 -12.49 0.36 42.25
N VAL A 209 -13.43 0.51 41.31
CA VAL A 209 -14.25 -0.61 40.85
C VAL A 209 -13.36 -1.60 40.10
N GLY A 210 -13.48 -2.89 40.42
CA GLY A 210 -12.61 -3.96 39.93
C GLY A 210 -11.62 -4.44 40.99
N ASP A 211 -11.12 -3.55 41.84
CA ASP A 211 -10.17 -3.87 42.90
C ASP A 211 -10.75 -4.83 43.95
N ARG A 212 -9.84 -5.56 44.61
CA ARG A 212 -10.17 -6.58 45.61
C ARG A 212 -9.51 -6.28 46.95
N VAL A 213 -10.17 -6.60 48.06
CA VAL A 213 -9.60 -6.53 49.42
C VAL A 213 -9.65 -7.91 50.05
N VAL A 214 -8.49 -8.48 50.35
CA VAL A 214 -8.35 -9.77 51.01
C VAL A 214 -8.09 -9.55 52.50
N VAL A 215 -8.98 -10.04 53.35
CA VAL A 215 -8.89 -9.96 54.81
C VAL A 215 -8.59 -11.34 55.39
N LYS A 216 -7.46 -11.49 56.05
CA LYS A 216 -7.02 -12.72 56.74
C LYS A 216 -7.22 -12.58 58.26
N THR A 217 -7.83 -13.59 58.85
CA THR A 217 -8.02 -13.72 60.30
C THR A 217 -7.48 -15.07 60.77
N GLU A 218 -7.33 -15.26 62.08
CA GLU A 218 -6.88 -16.55 62.65
C GLU A 218 -7.79 -17.73 62.27
N ASN A 219 -9.07 -17.48 61.97
CA ASN A 219 -10.07 -18.52 61.68
C ASN A 219 -10.66 -18.48 60.25
N GLY A 220 -10.06 -17.74 59.30
CA GLY A 220 -10.51 -17.72 57.90
C GLY A 220 -10.05 -16.49 57.09
N GLU A 221 -10.19 -16.58 55.76
CA GLU A 221 -9.85 -15.55 54.77
C GLU A 221 -11.14 -15.10 54.03
N ILE A 222 -11.28 -13.80 53.81
CA ILE A 222 -12.46 -13.17 53.21
C ILE A 222 -11.98 -12.25 52.09
N THR A 223 -12.45 -12.46 50.86
CA THR A 223 -12.20 -11.58 49.72
C THR A 223 -13.42 -10.69 49.47
N LEU A 224 -13.18 -9.39 49.36
CA LEU A 224 -14.17 -8.40 48.98
C LEU A 224 -13.85 -7.88 47.59
N THR A 225 -14.83 -7.85 46.69
CA THR A 225 -14.66 -7.28 45.34
C THR A 225 -15.55 -6.06 45.18
N LYS A 226 -14.98 -4.94 44.70
CA LYS A 226 -15.74 -3.72 44.46
C LYS A 226 -16.36 -3.74 43.07
N GLY A 227 -17.69 -3.82 43.00
CA GLY A 227 -18.44 -3.65 41.76
C GLY A 227 -19.05 -2.25 41.64
N ASP A 228 -19.66 -1.95 40.49
CA ASP A 228 -20.33 -0.66 40.21
C ASP A 228 -21.40 -0.28 41.25
N ASN A 229 -22.02 -1.28 41.87
CA ASN A 229 -23.11 -1.12 42.84
C ASN A 229 -22.67 -1.33 44.30
N GLY A 230 -21.36 -1.34 44.57
CA GLY A 230 -20.78 -1.50 45.90
C GLY A 230 -20.04 -2.83 46.10
N TRP A 231 -19.75 -3.14 47.37
CA TRP A 231 -18.92 -4.27 47.76
C TRP A 231 -19.68 -5.58 47.82
N THR A 232 -19.04 -6.65 47.36
CA THR A 232 -19.50 -8.03 47.52
C THR A 232 -18.45 -8.84 48.28
N SER A 233 -18.87 -9.88 49.01
CA SER A 233 -17.98 -10.77 49.77
C SER A 233 -18.17 -12.21 49.33
N ASP A 234 -17.06 -12.95 49.20
CA ASP A 234 -17.06 -14.39 48.93
C ASP A 234 -17.47 -15.25 50.13
N HIS A 235 -17.33 -14.73 51.37
CA HIS A 235 -17.57 -15.43 52.63
C HIS A 235 -18.43 -14.63 53.65
N PRO A 236 -19.71 -14.34 53.34
CA PRO A 236 -20.60 -13.53 54.20
C PRO A 236 -20.95 -14.19 55.55
N GLU A 237 -20.61 -15.45 55.76
CA GLU A 237 -20.81 -16.18 57.03
C GLU A 237 -19.77 -15.85 58.11
N LEU A 238 -18.57 -15.40 57.70
CA LEU A 238 -17.44 -15.11 58.61
C LEU A 238 -17.49 -13.68 59.16
N ALA A 239 -18.08 -12.75 58.40
CA ALA A 239 -18.20 -11.34 58.72
C ALA A 239 -19.44 -10.74 58.05
N THR A 240 -20.03 -9.71 58.66
CA THR A 240 -21.23 -9.05 58.11
C THR A 240 -20.83 -7.77 57.37
N LEU A 241 -21.14 -7.69 56.08
CA LEU A 241 -20.87 -6.54 55.23
C LEU A 241 -22.13 -5.67 55.07
N SER A 242 -22.02 -4.37 55.36
CA SER A 242 -23.10 -3.38 55.21
C SER A 242 -22.55 -2.06 54.68
N GLY A 243 -22.82 -1.77 53.41
CA GLY A 243 -22.18 -0.65 52.70
C GLY A 243 -20.67 -0.88 52.62
N ASN A 244 -19.87 0.12 53.03
CA ASN A 244 -18.41 0.00 53.07
C ASN A 244 -17.88 -0.61 54.39
N LYS A 245 -18.75 -1.05 55.31
CA LYS A 245 -18.33 -1.52 56.63
C LYS A 245 -18.44 -3.04 56.71
N LEU A 246 -17.31 -3.72 56.89
CA LEU A 246 -17.19 -5.14 57.22
C LEU A 246 -17.08 -5.30 58.74
N VAL A 247 -17.97 -6.06 59.38
CA VAL A 247 -17.96 -6.34 60.82
C VAL A 247 -17.55 -7.79 61.06
N ILE A 248 -16.43 -7.99 61.74
CA ILE A 248 -15.82 -9.28 62.04
C ILE A 248 -16.01 -9.57 63.53
N PRO A 249 -16.88 -10.52 63.91
CA PRO A 249 -17.19 -10.77 65.32
C PRO A 249 -16.00 -11.42 66.05
N PHE A 250 -15.93 -11.26 67.37
CA PHE A 250 -14.84 -11.84 68.19
C PHE A 250 -14.69 -13.36 68.09
N LYS A 251 -15.75 -14.08 67.67
CA LYS A 251 -15.68 -15.52 67.37
C LYS A 251 -14.77 -15.82 66.18
N THR A 252 -14.69 -14.90 65.22
CA THR A 252 -13.89 -14.99 63.99
C THR A 252 -12.49 -14.45 64.25
N ALA A 253 -12.38 -13.33 64.99
CA ALA A 253 -11.11 -12.73 65.44
C ALA A 253 -11.08 -12.57 66.98
N PRO A 254 -10.56 -13.56 67.73
CA PRO A 254 -10.51 -13.53 69.20
C PRO A 254 -9.64 -12.38 69.76
N SER A 255 -9.86 -12.00 71.03
CA SER A 255 -9.00 -11.00 71.68
C SER A 255 -7.53 -11.44 71.67
N GLN A 256 -6.63 -10.50 71.40
CA GLN A 256 -5.19 -10.67 71.15
C GLN A 256 -4.82 -11.37 69.83
N SER A 257 -5.77 -11.75 68.97
CA SER A 257 -5.48 -12.21 67.61
C SER A 257 -5.11 -11.05 66.68
N THR A 258 -4.41 -11.35 65.59
CA THR A 258 -4.06 -10.38 64.54
C THR A 258 -4.94 -10.57 63.32
N LEU A 259 -5.50 -9.47 62.85
CA LEU A 259 -6.20 -9.35 61.58
C LEU A 259 -5.28 -8.68 60.55
N THR A 260 -5.24 -9.22 59.33
CA THR A 260 -4.49 -8.68 58.20
C THR A 260 -5.43 -8.33 57.06
N ALA A 261 -5.22 -7.21 56.35
CA ALA A 261 -5.93 -6.92 55.11
C ALA A 261 -4.96 -6.40 54.03
N VAL A 262 -5.24 -6.68 52.75
CA VAL A 262 -4.45 -6.23 51.59
C VAL A 262 -5.40 -5.85 50.46
N VAL A 263 -5.12 -4.77 49.74
CA VAL A 263 -5.81 -4.42 48.48
C VAL A 263 -5.01 -4.93 47.30
N THR A 264 -5.69 -5.43 46.28
CA THR A 264 -5.12 -5.79 44.99
C THR A 264 -5.91 -5.08 43.89
N ASP A 265 -5.23 -4.33 43.02
CA ASP A 265 -5.86 -3.66 41.88
C ASP A 265 -6.09 -4.63 40.71
N VAL A 266 -6.67 -4.10 39.62
CA VAL A 266 -6.97 -4.85 38.39
C VAL A 266 -5.74 -5.31 37.60
N ALA A 267 -4.58 -4.70 37.79
CA ALA A 267 -3.32 -5.12 37.17
C ALA A 267 -2.54 -6.13 38.05
N GLY A 268 -3.02 -6.39 39.27
CA GLY A 268 -2.44 -7.33 40.22
C GLY A 268 -1.45 -6.72 41.20
N ASN A 269 -1.30 -5.39 41.28
CA ASN A 269 -0.44 -4.76 42.27
C ASN A 269 -1.07 -4.86 43.66
N THR A 270 -0.27 -5.20 44.68
CA THR A 270 -0.75 -5.37 46.06
C THR A 270 -0.30 -4.21 46.97
N SER A 271 -1.21 -3.69 47.80
CA SER A 271 -0.88 -2.70 48.83
C SER A 271 0.00 -3.28 49.94
N GLN A 272 0.58 -2.41 50.77
CA GLN A 272 1.09 -2.85 52.06
C GLN A 272 -0.05 -3.43 52.93
N ALA A 273 0.29 -4.43 53.75
CA ALA A 273 -0.68 -5.13 54.57
C ALA A 273 -1.08 -4.33 55.82
N LEU A 274 -2.38 -4.05 55.97
CA LEU A 274 -2.96 -3.48 57.18
C LEU A 274 -3.01 -4.56 58.27
N ASN A 275 -2.30 -4.36 59.38
CA ASN A 275 -2.25 -5.27 60.52
C ASN A 275 -2.97 -4.67 61.74
N HIS A 276 -3.87 -5.42 62.39
CA HIS A 276 -4.56 -4.97 63.61
C HIS A 276 -4.65 -6.08 64.67
N THR A 277 -4.28 -5.75 65.92
CA THR A 277 -4.42 -6.66 67.06
C THR A 277 -5.72 -6.36 67.84
N VAL A 278 -6.53 -7.38 68.09
CA VAL A 278 -7.82 -7.27 68.79
C VAL A 278 -7.60 -7.04 70.31
N THR A 279 -8.24 -6.03 70.92
CA THR A 279 -7.97 -5.58 72.32
C THR A 279 -9.03 -6.03 73.36
N ASP A 280 -8.73 -5.95 74.67
CA ASP A 280 -9.62 -6.35 75.79
C ASP A 280 -10.50 -5.16 76.28
N PRO A 281 -11.83 -5.30 76.34
CA PRO A 281 -12.75 -4.20 76.64
C PRO A 281 -12.80 -3.67 78.10
N ASN A 282 -12.01 -4.18 79.07
CA ASN A 282 -12.20 -3.86 80.50
C ASN A 282 -11.18 -2.90 81.18
N ASN A 283 -10.09 -2.49 80.53
CA ASN A 283 -9.26 -1.35 80.97
C ASN A 283 -8.86 -0.54 79.73
N PRO A 284 -9.70 0.41 79.31
CA PRO A 284 -9.55 1.05 78.02
C PRO A 284 -8.39 2.04 78.05
N ALA A 285 -7.60 2.02 76.98
CA ALA A 285 -6.52 2.96 76.71
C ALA A 285 -7.06 4.40 76.57
N ASN A 286 -7.18 5.14 77.67
CA ASN A 286 -7.81 6.46 77.73
C ASN A 286 -6.98 7.56 78.41
N THR A 287 -5.70 7.32 78.70
CA THR A 287 -4.76 8.37 79.11
C THR A 287 -4.62 9.44 78.00
N THR A 288 -4.71 10.71 78.38
CA THR A 288 -4.52 11.88 77.51
C THR A 288 -3.41 12.80 78.04
N TRP A 289 -3.05 13.82 77.25
CA TRP A 289 -2.29 14.97 77.75
C TRP A 289 -3.16 15.86 78.67
N ASP A 290 -2.55 16.87 79.28
CA ASP A 290 -3.13 17.74 80.31
C ASP A 290 -4.24 18.66 79.78
N ASP A 291 -4.25 18.90 78.47
CA ASP A 291 -5.31 19.59 77.75
C ASP A 291 -6.47 18.68 77.31
N GLY A 292 -6.42 17.39 77.69
CA GLY A 292 -7.45 16.39 77.38
C GLY A 292 -7.34 15.80 75.97
N LYS A 293 -6.27 16.08 75.22
CA LYS A 293 -6.07 15.57 73.85
C LYS A 293 -5.05 14.43 73.81
N THR A 294 -5.04 13.70 72.69
CA THR A 294 -4.05 12.65 72.42
C THR A 294 -2.76 13.18 71.77
N GLY A 295 -2.78 14.43 71.28
CA GLY A 295 -1.65 15.11 70.67
C GLY A 295 -1.17 16.31 71.48
N LEU A 296 0.14 16.43 71.68
CA LEU A 296 0.79 17.60 72.29
C LEU A 296 1.67 18.30 71.26
N GLN A 297 1.49 19.60 71.05
CA GLN A 297 2.41 20.39 70.23
C GLN A 297 3.51 21.00 71.10
N ILE A 298 4.75 20.87 70.67
CA ILE A 298 5.93 21.44 71.33
C ILE A 298 6.61 22.47 70.42
N THR A 299 7.10 23.54 71.03
CA THR A 299 7.74 24.66 70.32
C THR A 299 9.24 24.74 70.59
N ASP A 300 9.81 23.70 71.22
CA ASP A 300 11.21 23.66 71.64
C ASP A 300 12.21 23.84 70.48
N PHE A 301 11.80 23.49 69.26
CA PHE A 301 12.60 23.59 68.03
C PHE A 301 12.16 24.73 67.09
N LEU A 302 11.08 25.44 67.44
CA LEU A 302 10.48 26.47 66.60
C LEU A 302 11.34 27.75 66.59
N ASP A 303 11.61 28.28 65.40
CA ASP A 303 12.45 29.47 65.18
C ASP A 303 13.84 29.38 65.83
N LYS A 304 14.38 28.16 65.92
CA LYS A 304 15.73 27.89 66.42
C LYS A 304 16.66 27.50 65.29
N ASP A 305 17.93 27.88 65.44
CA ASP A 305 19.01 27.32 64.65
C ASP A 305 19.25 25.86 65.08
N LEU A 306 18.87 24.92 64.22
CA LEU A 306 18.81 23.49 64.53
C LEU A 306 20.21 22.89 64.75
N GLU A 307 21.23 23.37 64.04
CA GLU A 307 22.61 22.95 64.28
C GLU A 307 23.06 23.32 65.70
N THR A 308 22.67 24.50 66.18
CA THR A 308 22.95 24.94 67.55
C THR A 308 22.16 24.12 68.58
N VAL A 309 20.91 23.75 68.27
CA VAL A 309 20.06 22.94 69.16
C VAL A 309 20.58 21.50 69.29
N PHE A 310 21.00 20.89 68.18
CA PHE A 310 21.47 19.50 68.12
C PHE A 310 22.99 19.37 68.15
N LYS A 311 23.74 20.37 68.60
CA LYS A 311 25.22 20.35 68.65
C LYS A 311 25.82 19.11 69.34
N ASP A 312 25.10 18.55 70.33
CA ASP A 312 25.50 17.38 71.12
C ASP A 312 24.86 16.07 70.58
N GLY A 313 24.19 16.15 69.43
CA GLY A 313 23.53 15.05 68.74
C GLY A 313 22.17 14.62 69.32
N VAL A 314 21.90 14.89 70.60
CA VAL A 314 20.65 14.48 71.29
C VAL A 314 20.12 15.59 72.19
N VAL A 315 18.81 15.82 72.15
CA VAL A 315 18.04 16.74 73.01
C VAL A 315 17.05 15.94 73.85
N THR A 316 17.09 16.11 75.16
CA THR A 316 16.16 15.44 76.10
C THR A 316 15.06 16.40 76.56
N LEU A 317 13.80 16.01 76.38
CA LEU A 317 12.61 16.73 76.86
C LEU A 317 12.01 15.96 78.04
N ASP A 318 12.27 16.45 79.26
CA ASP A 318 11.93 15.72 80.49
C ASP A 318 10.67 16.20 81.22
N TYR A 319 10.07 17.30 80.76
CA TYR A 319 8.85 17.86 81.34
C TYR A 319 7.56 17.15 80.89
N LEU A 320 7.64 16.23 79.91
CA LEU A 320 6.47 15.66 79.24
C LEU A 320 5.65 14.72 80.13
N GLY A 321 6.29 13.97 81.03
CA GLY A 321 5.59 13.04 81.92
C GLY A 321 4.61 13.73 82.90
N GLU A 322 4.87 15.00 83.26
CA GLU A 322 4.00 15.77 84.17
C GLU A 322 2.67 16.19 83.52
N LYS A 323 2.62 16.13 82.18
CA LYS A 323 1.47 16.49 81.36
C LYS A 323 0.52 15.31 81.10
N LEU A 324 0.78 14.11 81.62
CA LEU A 324 -0.13 12.97 81.43
C LEU A 324 -1.32 13.01 82.41
N ARG A 325 -2.51 12.63 81.91
CA ARG A 325 -3.76 12.53 82.67
C ARG A 325 -4.47 11.24 82.30
N ASP A 326 -4.58 10.33 83.26
CA ASP A 326 -5.36 9.10 83.14
C ASP A 326 -6.59 9.23 84.07
N PRO A 327 -7.83 9.12 83.55
CA PRO A 327 -9.04 9.19 84.36
C PRO A 327 -9.16 8.06 85.39
N ASP A 328 -8.56 6.91 85.12
CA ASP A 328 -8.76 5.64 85.81
C ASP A 328 -7.47 5.13 86.51
N SER A 329 -6.33 5.82 86.34
CA SER A 329 -5.04 5.57 87.03
C SER A 329 -4.38 6.85 87.56
N THR A 330 -3.69 6.78 88.70
CA THR A 330 -3.07 7.96 89.34
C THR A 330 -1.61 8.19 88.97
N SER A 331 -1.00 7.38 88.12
CA SER A 331 0.44 7.49 87.78
C SER A 331 0.78 6.98 86.37
N PRO A 332 0.20 7.58 85.31
CA PRO A 332 0.55 7.23 83.94
C PRO A 332 2.02 7.58 83.66
N LYS A 333 2.73 6.66 83.00
CA LYS A 333 4.12 6.87 82.56
C LYS A 333 4.19 6.92 81.05
N LEU A 334 4.99 7.84 80.51
CA LEU A 334 5.32 7.86 79.09
C LEU A 334 6.22 6.67 78.77
N ILE A 335 5.82 5.91 77.78
CA ILE A 335 6.51 4.76 77.20
C ILE A 335 6.67 5.06 75.72
N GLY A 336 7.77 4.66 75.12
CA GLY A 336 7.97 4.82 73.70
C GLY A 336 9.03 3.85 73.21
N PRO A 337 9.50 4.03 71.97
CA PRO A 337 10.57 3.20 71.43
C PRO A 337 11.78 3.23 72.36
N LYS A 338 12.33 2.05 72.69
CA LYS A 338 13.57 1.95 73.47
C LYS A 338 14.81 2.17 72.60
N ASP A 339 14.72 1.74 71.34
CA ASP A 339 15.72 1.97 70.31
C ASP A 339 15.39 3.23 69.52
N TRP A 340 16.41 3.84 68.90
CA TRP A 340 16.24 5.02 68.05
C TRP A 340 15.33 4.70 66.88
N THR A 341 14.26 5.47 66.74
CA THR A 341 13.22 5.29 65.72
C THR A 341 12.97 6.62 65.02
N HIS A 342 12.60 6.60 63.74
CA HIS A 342 12.29 7.81 62.97
C HIS A 342 10.86 8.31 63.27
N PRO A 343 10.64 9.63 63.40
CA PRO A 343 9.31 10.21 63.46
C PRO A 343 8.61 10.08 62.10
N SER A 344 7.35 10.52 62.04
CA SER A 344 6.64 10.70 60.77
C SER A 344 6.38 12.17 60.52
N SER A 345 6.59 12.65 59.29
CA SER A 345 6.30 14.03 58.91
C SER A 345 4.82 14.39 59.12
N MET A 346 4.57 15.61 59.58
CA MET A 346 3.22 16.17 59.80
C MET A 346 2.82 17.18 58.73
N MET A 347 3.77 18.00 58.28
CA MET A 347 3.55 19.08 57.31
C MET A 347 4.89 19.74 56.95
N GLY A 348 4.98 20.31 55.75
CA GLY A 348 6.19 20.97 55.26
C GLY A 348 7.18 19.97 54.66
N ASN A 349 8.46 20.33 54.66
CA ASN A 349 9.52 19.48 54.10
C ASN A 349 9.72 18.21 54.97
N ASP A 350 9.92 17.05 54.36
CA ASP A 350 10.10 15.81 55.12
C ASP A 350 11.58 15.56 55.42
N TYR A 351 11.95 15.65 56.70
CA TYR A 351 13.29 15.35 57.20
C TYR A 351 13.27 14.22 58.24
N SER A 352 12.20 13.41 58.23
CA SER A 352 11.98 12.36 59.22
C SER A 352 13.09 11.30 59.24
N ASP A 353 13.73 11.04 58.11
CA ASP A 353 14.89 10.14 57.98
C ASP A 353 16.16 10.68 58.65
N LYS A 354 16.26 12.01 58.83
CA LYS A 354 17.40 12.66 59.52
C LYS A 354 17.18 12.84 61.02
N ILE A 355 15.98 12.52 61.50
CA ILE A 355 15.57 12.70 62.89
C ILE A 355 15.27 11.34 63.51
N GLN A 356 15.72 11.13 64.73
CA GLN A 356 15.40 9.93 65.50
C GLN A 356 14.86 10.32 66.86
N TYR A 357 14.05 9.49 67.47
CA TYR A 357 13.60 9.67 68.84
C TYR A 357 13.52 8.34 69.58
N ARG A 358 13.52 8.42 70.91
CA ARG A 358 13.27 7.31 71.83
C ARG A 358 12.73 7.84 73.15
N VAL A 359 12.19 6.95 73.98
CA VAL A 359 11.76 7.30 75.34
C VAL A 359 12.58 6.51 76.36
N VAL A 360 13.33 7.22 77.20
CA VAL A 360 14.17 6.64 78.26
C VAL A 360 13.70 7.19 79.60
N ASP A 361 13.37 6.29 80.53
CA ASP A 361 12.90 6.64 81.88
C ASP A 361 11.75 7.67 81.92
N GLY A 362 10.85 7.62 80.92
CA GLY A 362 9.69 8.51 80.79
C GLY A 362 9.99 9.88 80.19
N LYS A 363 11.22 10.10 79.68
CA LYS A 363 11.66 11.32 78.99
C LYS A 363 11.79 11.06 77.49
N LEU A 364 11.38 12.01 76.65
CA LEU A 364 11.60 11.93 75.20
C LEU A 364 13.00 12.41 74.88
N GLU A 365 13.79 11.61 74.18
CA GLU A 365 15.06 12.03 73.58
C GLU A 365 14.88 12.12 72.08
N VAL A 366 15.27 13.25 71.49
CA VAL A 366 15.28 13.48 70.04
C VAL A 366 16.73 13.62 69.59
N LYS A 367 17.12 12.92 68.54
CA LYS A 367 18.47 12.85 68.00
C LYS A 367 18.49 13.31 66.55
N MET A 368 19.52 14.07 66.20
CA MET A 368 19.78 14.55 64.85
C MET A 368 21.30 14.76 64.72
N ASP A 369 21.89 14.40 63.57
CA ASP A 369 23.29 14.73 63.31
C ASP A 369 23.42 16.25 63.11
N PRO A 370 24.40 16.93 63.75
CA PRO A 370 24.60 18.37 63.56
C PRO A 370 24.82 18.78 62.09
N ASN A 371 25.42 17.92 61.27
CA ASN A 371 25.63 18.21 59.86
C ASN A 371 24.32 18.12 59.08
N ASP A 372 23.48 17.11 59.37
CA ASP A 372 22.15 16.99 58.75
C ASP A 372 21.26 18.17 59.16
N ALA A 373 21.33 18.61 60.42
CA ALA A 373 20.62 19.79 60.92
C ALA A 373 20.96 21.07 60.12
N SER A 374 22.19 21.17 59.61
CA SER A 374 22.67 22.32 58.84
C SER A 374 22.21 22.35 57.37
N LEU A 375 21.71 21.22 56.86
CA LEU A 375 21.23 21.06 55.48
C LEU A 375 19.72 21.26 55.33
N MET A 376 19.01 21.37 56.47
CA MET A 376 17.56 21.55 56.50
C MET A 376 17.17 22.97 56.06
N SER A 377 16.13 23.06 55.25
CA SER A 377 15.62 24.29 54.66
C SER A 377 14.10 24.24 54.68
N GLY A 378 13.45 25.40 54.85
CA GLY A 378 11.99 25.51 54.87
C GLY A 378 11.32 24.89 56.10
N GLY A 379 10.19 25.46 56.50
CA GLY A 379 9.47 25.00 57.69
C GLY A 379 8.97 23.56 57.54
N PHE A 380 9.13 22.77 58.60
CA PHE A 380 8.64 21.40 58.68
C PHE A 380 8.14 21.05 60.07
N ALA A 381 7.38 19.97 60.19
CA ALA A 381 6.93 19.47 61.48
C ALA A 381 6.94 17.94 61.52
N GLU A 382 7.35 17.40 62.66
CA GLU A 382 7.50 15.96 62.87
C GLU A 382 6.60 15.46 63.99
N LYS A 383 6.09 14.24 63.84
CA LYS A 383 5.27 13.55 64.82
C LYS A 383 6.06 12.43 65.47
N PHE A 384 6.24 12.52 66.79
CA PHE A 384 6.78 11.46 67.62
C PHE A 384 5.64 10.65 68.22
N GLU A 385 5.57 9.36 67.92
CA GLU A 385 4.54 8.46 68.44
C GLU A 385 4.99 7.81 69.75
N VAL A 386 4.18 7.98 70.79
CA VAL A 386 4.49 7.52 72.14
C VAL A 386 3.25 6.83 72.73
N GLN A 387 3.45 6.07 73.79
CA GLN A 387 2.41 5.33 74.47
C GLN A 387 2.45 5.62 75.97
N THR A 388 1.41 5.27 76.70
CA THR A 388 1.38 5.29 78.15
C THR A 388 1.27 3.89 78.74
N SER A 389 1.54 3.76 80.04
CA SER A 389 1.56 2.49 80.76
C SER A 389 0.25 1.67 80.76
N ASP A 390 -0.88 2.27 80.40
CA ASP A 390 -2.20 1.63 80.24
C ASP A 390 -2.49 1.20 78.79
N GLY A 391 -1.60 1.52 77.84
CA GLY A 391 -1.76 1.23 76.42
C GLY A 391 -2.22 2.41 75.55
N SER A 392 -2.46 3.61 76.11
CA SER A 392 -2.92 4.76 75.32
C SER A 392 -1.87 5.29 74.38
N LYS A 393 -2.23 5.38 73.09
CA LYS A 393 -1.37 5.95 72.05
C LYS A 393 -1.51 7.48 72.06
N LEU A 394 -0.39 8.15 72.26
CA LEU A 394 -0.27 9.60 72.24
C LEU A 394 0.73 10.00 71.16
N TYR A 395 0.69 11.26 70.74
CA TYR A 395 1.73 11.80 69.87
C TYR A 395 2.18 13.18 70.31
N ILE A 396 3.42 13.51 69.94
CA ILE A 396 4.04 14.80 70.18
C ILE A 396 4.40 15.38 68.82
N GLY A 397 3.80 16.50 68.45
CA GLY A 397 4.15 17.27 67.26
C GLY A 397 5.24 18.29 67.59
N ALA A 398 6.33 18.30 66.82
CA ALA A 398 7.38 19.30 66.92
C ALA A 398 7.49 20.07 65.61
N GLN A 399 7.40 21.39 65.70
CA GLN A 399 7.61 22.26 64.54
C GLN A 399 9.04 22.79 64.52
N PHE A 400 9.63 22.74 63.33
CA PHE A 400 10.96 23.22 62.99
C PHE A 400 10.82 24.30 61.91
N ASN A 401 11.60 25.37 62.00
CA ASN A 401 11.50 26.48 61.04
C ASN A 401 12.88 27.00 60.59
N PRO A 402 13.67 26.17 59.88
CA PRO A 402 14.90 26.64 59.24
C PRO A 402 14.60 27.58 58.07
N ARG A 403 15.57 28.41 57.69
CA ARG A 403 15.43 29.38 56.58
C ARG A 403 15.22 28.63 55.25
N ASP A 404 14.23 29.04 54.45
CA ASP A 404 13.98 28.45 53.13
C ASP A 404 14.97 28.98 52.07
N VAL A 405 15.88 28.11 51.66
CA VAL A 405 16.93 28.34 50.64
C VAL A 405 16.75 27.39 49.45
N SER A 406 15.53 26.93 49.19
CA SER A 406 15.20 26.08 48.03
C SER A 406 15.31 26.86 46.71
N VAL A 407 15.47 26.14 45.59
CA VAL A 407 15.48 26.73 44.25
C VAL A 407 14.13 27.41 43.97
N ASP A 408 14.16 28.63 43.43
CA ASP A 408 13.00 29.49 43.19
C ASP A 408 12.72 29.64 41.69
N SER A 409 13.74 30.00 40.91
CA SER A 409 13.62 30.24 39.47
C SER A 409 14.87 29.88 38.69
N MET A 410 14.69 29.62 37.39
CA MET A 410 15.74 29.40 36.40
C MET A 410 15.47 30.29 35.18
N VAL A 411 16.53 30.89 34.64
CA VAL A 411 16.47 31.73 33.43
C VAL A 411 17.55 31.29 32.47
N LEU A 412 17.13 30.95 31.25
CA LEU A 412 17.99 30.64 30.11
C LEU A 412 17.72 31.67 29.00
N PRO A 413 18.72 32.46 28.57
CA PRO A 413 18.59 33.38 27.45
C PRO A 413 18.54 32.61 26.12
N ASP A 414 17.85 33.21 25.14
CA ASP A 414 18.00 32.89 23.71
C ASP A 414 19.14 33.75 23.15
N ASP A 415 20.30 33.14 22.95
CA ASP A 415 21.54 33.79 22.52
C ASP A 415 21.70 33.83 20.98
N GLU A 416 20.95 32.99 20.26
CA GLU A 416 20.91 32.90 18.80
C GLU A 416 19.48 32.64 18.34
N GLY A 417 18.78 33.67 17.87
CA GLY A 417 17.45 33.42 17.33
C GLY A 417 16.73 34.65 16.77
N TYR A 418 15.84 34.37 15.81
CA TYR A 418 14.97 35.36 15.18
C TYR A 418 13.90 35.90 16.14
N LEU A 419 13.62 35.22 17.26
CA LEU A 419 12.58 35.55 18.24
C LEU A 419 12.94 36.71 19.20
N GLY A 420 14.06 37.40 18.98
CA GLY A 420 14.28 38.75 19.50
C GLY A 420 14.93 38.84 20.89
N GLY A 421 15.95 38.02 21.16
CA GLY A 421 16.87 38.20 22.30
C GLY A 421 16.20 38.22 23.67
N GLY A 422 15.09 37.46 23.81
CA GLY A 422 14.38 37.27 25.05
C GLY A 422 14.92 36.08 25.86
N ASP A 423 14.41 35.88 27.07
CA ASP A 423 14.68 34.66 27.82
C ASP A 423 13.80 33.52 27.27
N LEU A 424 14.38 32.37 26.88
CA LEU A 424 13.66 31.16 26.49
C LEU A 424 12.66 30.76 27.58
N PHE A 425 12.99 30.95 28.85
CA PHE A 425 12.01 30.93 29.93
C PHE A 425 12.44 31.87 31.07
N SER A 426 11.47 32.62 31.61
CA SER A 426 11.66 33.58 32.70
C SER A 426 10.56 33.47 33.76
N TYR A 427 10.83 33.95 34.98
CA TYR A 427 9.85 33.98 36.07
C TYR A 427 9.04 35.29 36.09
N PRO A 428 7.71 35.24 36.35
CA PRO A 428 6.88 34.05 36.43
C PRO A 428 6.67 33.43 35.05
N ASP A 429 6.70 32.09 34.99
CA ASP A 429 6.50 31.34 33.76
C ASP A 429 5.12 31.63 33.19
N LYS A 430 5.06 32.32 32.05
CA LYS A 430 3.81 32.74 31.42
C LYS A 430 3.16 31.60 30.62
N ASN A 431 3.86 30.48 30.40
CA ASN A 431 3.49 29.46 29.42
C ASN A 431 3.08 28.11 30.03
N ASN A 432 2.76 28.05 31.34
CA ASN A 432 2.17 26.86 31.97
C ASN A 432 2.94 25.54 31.69
N ASN A 433 4.29 25.56 31.65
CA ASN A 433 5.12 24.37 31.46
C ASN A 433 5.05 23.73 30.05
N VAL A 434 4.61 24.46 29.01
CA VAL A 434 4.69 24.01 27.61
C VAL A 434 6.18 23.99 27.17
N PRO A 435 6.65 22.96 26.43
CA PRO A 435 8.00 22.92 25.88
C PRO A 435 8.29 24.14 25.00
N TRP A 436 9.50 24.68 25.09
CA TRP A 436 9.95 25.82 24.27
C TRP A 436 10.74 25.32 23.07
N THR A 437 10.41 25.77 21.86
CA THR A 437 11.17 25.47 20.65
C THR A 437 12.09 26.64 20.31
N THR A 438 13.34 26.39 19.91
CA THR A 438 14.35 27.43 19.60
C THR A 438 15.38 26.95 18.58
N ASP A 439 15.94 27.87 17.80
CA ASP A 439 17.10 27.66 16.93
C ASP A 439 18.45 27.87 17.66
N ASP A 440 18.43 28.26 18.94
CA ASP A 440 19.64 28.56 19.71
C ASP A 440 20.37 27.31 20.19
N LYS A 441 21.53 27.04 19.57
CA LYS A 441 22.50 26.01 20.00
C LYS A 441 23.69 26.55 20.80
N ASN A 442 23.69 27.84 21.13
CA ASN A 442 24.82 28.57 21.69
C ASN A 442 24.54 29.13 23.09
N TRP A 443 23.83 28.36 23.93
CA TRP A 443 23.49 28.71 25.30
C TRP A 443 24.70 29.23 26.08
N SER A 444 24.67 30.50 26.45
CA SER A 444 25.78 31.22 27.06
C SER A 444 25.83 30.97 28.56
N ASN A 445 24.75 31.30 29.28
CA ASN A 445 24.70 31.23 30.73
C ASN A 445 23.29 30.89 31.22
N LEU A 446 23.20 30.08 32.27
CA LEU A 446 21.93 29.79 32.95
C LEU A 446 21.97 30.34 34.37
N LYS A 447 20.99 31.17 34.72
CA LYS A 447 20.87 31.76 36.07
C LYS A 447 19.89 30.97 36.91
N VAL A 448 20.30 30.63 38.14
CA VAL A 448 19.46 29.99 39.15
C VAL A 448 19.35 30.92 40.36
N ALA A 449 18.13 31.14 40.85
CA ALA A 449 17.87 31.88 42.08
C ALA A 449 17.29 30.98 43.16
N LEU A 450 17.70 31.22 44.41
CA LEU A 450 17.16 30.61 45.63
C LEU A 450 16.10 31.53 46.24
N LYS A 451 15.17 30.97 47.02
CA LYS A 451 14.12 31.75 47.69
C LYS A 451 14.67 32.78 48.68
N ALA A 452 15.76 32.45 49.37
CA ALA A 452 16.47 33.36 50.27
C ALA A 452 17.99 33.18 50.19
N GLU A 453 18.74 34.19 50.65
CA GLU A 453 20.19 34.13 50.76
C GLU A 453 20.60 33.13 51.86
N PRO A 454 21.53 32.20 51.60
CA PRO A 454 21.83 31.15 52.56
C PRO A 454 22.76 31.62 53.68
N TYR A 455 22.57 31.09 54.90
CA TYR A 455 23.44 31.43 56.05
C TYR A 455 24.83 30.77 55.97
N LYS A 456 24.92 29.65 55.23
CA LYS A 456 26.15 28.91 54.93
C LYS A 456 26.15 28.54 53.44
N PRO A 457 27.33 28.34 52.84
CA PRO A 457 27.41 27.93 51.45
C PRO A 457 26.54 26.70 51.13
N GLN A 458 25.76 26.77 50.06
CA GLN A 458 24.90 25.68 49.55
C GLN A 458 25.48 25.15 48.24
N TYR A 459 25.15 23.91 47.88
CA TYR A 459 25.50 23.34 46.58
C TYR A 459 24.25 23.21 45.71
N ILE A 460 24.34 23.67 44.46
CA ILE A 460 23.27 23.58 43.46
C ILE A 460 23.77 22.72 42.31
N GLN A 461 22.99 21.72 41.95
CA GLN A 461 23.23 20.86 40.80
C GLN A 461 22.37 21.32 39.63
N LEU A 462 23.02 21.61 38.50
CA LEU A 462 22.39 21.70 37.19
C LEU A 462 22.52 20.34 36.48
N THR A 463 21.46 19.89 35.86
CA THR A 463 21.46 18.70 35.00
C THR A 463 20.75 19.04 33.69
N ILE A 464 21.43 18.88 32.57
CA ILE A 464 20.86 19.02 31.22
C ILE A 464 20.91 17.63 30.60
N GLU A 465 19.73 17.10 30.32
CA GLU A 465 19.54 15.83 29.61
C GLU A 465 19.11 16.18 28.19
N GLY A 466 19.79 15.65 27.18
CA GLY A 466 19.54 15.93 25.77
C GLY A 466 19.54 14.67 24.89
N PRO A 467 19.35 14.84 23.58
CA PRO A 467 19.28 13.73 22.62
C PRO A 467 20.58 12.90 22.57
N ASP A 468 20.45 11.62 22.21
CA ASP A 468 21.49 10.58 22.24
C ASP A 468 22.15 10.36 23.61
N GLY A 469 21.39 10.56 24.69
CA GLY A 469 21.86 10.30 26.06
C GLY A 469 22.90 11.30 26.56
N LEU A 470 22.94 12.51 25.99
CA LEU A 470 23.73 13.61 26.53
C LEU A 470 23.24 13.92 27.94
N VAL A 471 24.14 13.83 28.92
CA VAL A 471 23.87 14.23 30.31
C VAL A 471 24.99 15.15 30.78
N ILE A 472 24.71 16.44 30.84
CA ILE A 472 25.60 17.43 31.42
C ILE A 472 25.20 17.61 32.88
N LYS A 473 26.11 17.32 33.80
CA LYS A 473 25.91 17.50 35.24
C LYS A 473 26.97 18.43 35.80
N GLU A 474 26.55 19.53 36.40
CA GLU A 474 27.45 20.50 37.03
C GLU A 474 26.94 20.86 38.43
N VAL A 475 27.82 20.77 39.44
CA VAL A 475 27.51 21.17 40.82
C VAL A 475 28.35 22.38 41.17
N GLN A 476 27.70 23.47 41.56
CA GLN A 476 28.38 24.69 41.99
C GLN A 476 27.94 25.11 43.39
N GLN A 477 28.89 25.66 44.14
CA GLN A 477 28.64 26.17 45.48
C GLN A 477 28.24 27.65 45.41
N THR A 478 27.25 28.06 46.19
CA THR A 478 26.85 29.46 46.31
C THR A 478 26.69 29.88 47.76
N SER A 479 27.08 31.11 48.08
CA SER A 479 26.79 31.77 49.37
C SER A 479 25.81 32.94 49.20
N THR A 480 25.32 33.15 47.98
CA THR A 480 24.45 34.26 47.58
C THR A 480 23.09 33.72 47.11
N LYS A 481 22.09 34.60 47.01
CA LYS A 481 20.74 34.22 46.55
C LYS A 481 20.73 33.75 45.09
N GLU A 482 21.64 34.24 44.27
CA GLU A 482 21.73 33.92 42.84
C GLU A 482 23.06 33.24 42.52
N LEU A 483 23.04 32.42 41.47
CA LEU A 483 24.16 31.66 40.93
C LEU A 483 24.02 31.60 39.40
N THR A 484 25.15 31.62 38.69
CA THR A 484 25.20 31.51 37.23
C THR A 484 26.06 30.33 36.82
N PHE A 485 25.51 29.45 35.99
CA PHE A 485 26.23 28.38 35.32
C PHE A 485 26.68 28.86 33.94
N ASP A 486 27.97 28.70 33.64
CA ASP A 486 28.54 28.97 32.31
C ASP A 486 28.30 27.75 31.41
N LEU A 487 27.40 27.92 30.43
CA LEU A 487 27.00 26.90 29.47
C LEU A 487 27.75 27.00 28.14
N SER A 488 28.44 28.11 27.88
CA SER A 488 29.15 28.36 26.62
C SER A 488 30.20 27.30 26.28
N LYS A 489 30.72 26.61 27.32
CA LYS A 489 31.67 25.49 27.19
C LYS A 489 31.05 24.19 26.65
N TYR A 490 29.72 24.11 26.58
CA TYR A 490 28.97 22.94 26.10
C TYR A 490 28.34 23.14 24.72
N LYS A 491 28.46 24.33 24.11
CA LYS A 491 27.85 24.66 22.81
C LYS A 491 28.10 23.63 21.70
N ASP A 492 29.30 23.05 21.65
CA ASP A 492 29.67 22.06 20.60
C ASP A 492 29.04 20.68 20.85
N GLN A 493 28.38 20.48 22.00
CA GLN A 493 27.65 19.26 22.37
C GLN A 493 26.14 19.41 22.16
N LEU A 494 25.65 20.65 21.99
CA LEU A 494 24.25 20.92 21.70
C LEU A 494 23.98 20.71 20.20
N LYS A 495 22.88 20.04 19.92
CA LYS A 495 22.36 19.66 18.60
C LYS A 495 20.83 19.64 18.64
N ASP A 496 20.21 19.50 17.49
CA ASP A 496 18.75 19.44 17.39
C ASP A 496 18.17 18.27 18.20
N GLY A 497 17.01 18.51 18.81
CA GLY A 497 16.25 17.58 19.63
C GLY A 497 15.84 18.14 21.00
N ASP A 498 15.22 17.28 21.81
CA ASP A 498 14.63 17.65 23.10
C ASP A 498 15.62 17.65 24.26
N TYR A 499 15.60 18.71 25.05
CA TYR A 499 16.41 18.91 26.23
C TYR A 499 15.55 19.13 27.48
N THR A 500 15.85 18.38 28.53
CA THR A 500 15.34 18.61 29.88
C THR A 500 16.40 19.28 30.74
N VAL A 501 16.12 20.50 31.20
CA VAL A 501 17.00 21.30 32.07
C VAL A 501 16.47 21.28 33.50
N LYS A 502 17.28 20.80 34.45
CA LYS A 502 16.92 20.60 35.87
C LYS A 502 17.87 21.35 36.80
N ALA A 503 17.34 22.06 37.80
CA ALA A 503 18.13 22.60 38.90
C ALA A 503 17.59 22.16 40.27
N THR A 504 18.49 21.67 41.13
CA THR A 504 18.17 21.11 42.45
C THR A 504 19.24 21.47 43.49
N ARG A 505 18.85 21.69 44.75
CA ARG A 505 19.81 21.84 45.85
C ARG A 505 20.35 20.47 46.28
N VAL A 506 21.64 20.36 46.51
CA VAL A 506 22.33 19.11 46.87
C VAL A 506 23.20 19.31 48.12
N ALA A 507 23.51 18.21 48.82
CA ALA A 507 24.17 18.23 50.12
C ALA A 507 25.66 18.59 50.03
N ASP A 508 26.32 18.25 48.92
CA ASP A 508 27.76 18.39 48.74
C ASP A 508 28.15 18.63 47.27
N SER A 509 29.46 18.76 47.03
CA SER A 509 30.03 18.94 45.69
C SER A 509 29.92 17.71 44.78
N ASN A 510 29.55 16.54 45.30
CA ASN A 510 29.34 15.33 44.52
C ASN A 510 27.90 15.23 43.99
N GLY A 511 27.01 16.14 44.42
CA GLY A 511 25.61 16.12 44.03
C GLY A 511 24.81 15.09 44.81
N THR A 512 25.19 14.80 46.06
CA THR A 512 24.43 13.91 46.94
C THR A 512 23.08 14.55 47.29
N SER A 513 21.97 13.82 47.13
CA SER A 513 20.63 14.32 47.48
C SER A 513 20.51 14.67 48.97
N ILE A 514 19.82 15.76 49.30
CA ILE A 514 19.52 16.14 50.69
C ILE A 514 18.37 15.29 51.22
N THR A 515 17.27 15.23 50.45
CA THR A 515 16.08 14.40 50.65
C THR A 515 15.49 14.05 49.27
N ASP A 516 14.58 13.07 49.22
CA ASP A 516 13.87 12.71 47.99
C ASP A 516 12.83 13.76 47.55
N ASN A 517 12.47 14.68 48.44
CA ASN A 517 11.45 15.73 48.22
C ASN A 517 12.05 17.13 47.99
N GLU A 518 13.37 17.24 47.80
CA GLU A 518 14.01 18.53 47.55
C GLU A 518 13.51 19.14 46.23
N VAL A 519 13.15 20.43 46.26
CA VAL A 519 12.55 21.11 45.10
C VAL A 519 13.50 21.05 43.90
N THR A 520 13.04 20.41 42.84
CA THR A 520 13.71 20.35 41.54
C THR A 520 12.90 21.12 40.51
N LEU A 521 13.50 22.17 39.97
CA LEU A 521 12.87 22.94 38.89
C LEU A 521 13.24 22.31 37.55
N VAL A 522 12.23 21.93 36.75
CA VAL A 522 12.40 21.25 35.45
C VAL A 522 11.85 22.13 34.32
N ARG A 523 12.59 22.24 33.21
CA ARG A 523 12.18 22.93 31.98
C ARG A 523 12.47 22.07 30.75
N GLN A 524 11.59 22.12 29.76
CA GLN A 524 11.73 21.43 28.47
C GLN A 524 12.05 22.44 27.37
N VAL A 525 13.09 22.16 26.58
CA VAL A 525 13.53 22.97 25.44
C VAL A 525 13.80 22.06 24.26
N ASN A 526 13.17 22.28 23.12
CA ASN A 526 13.46 21.61 21.85
C ASN A 526 14.36 22.54 21.01
N ILE A 527 15.56 22.08 20.66
CA ILE A 527 16.43 22.77 19.70
C ILE A 527 16.07 22.26 18.31
N ASP A 528 15.76 23.16 17.39
CA ASP A 528 15.48 22.86 15.99
C ASP A 528 16.14 23.92 15.10
N THR A 529 17.15 23.52 14.33
CA THR A 529 17.90 24.41 13.43
C THR A 529 17.62 24.15 11.95
N VAL A 530 16.62 23.31 11.63
CA VAL A 530 16.34 22.86 10.27
C VAL A 530 15.16 23.63 9.69
N ALA A 531 15.41 24.38 8.61
CA ALA A 531 14.32 25.04 7.87
C ALA A 531 13.41 24.02 7.16
N PRO A 532 12.10 24.30 7.06
CA PRO A 532 11.18 23.44 6.32
C PRO A 532 11.56 23.37 4.85
N VAL A 533 11.60 22.17 4.28
CA VAL A 533 11.84 21.94 2.86
C VAL A 533 10.54 22.16 2.09
N VAL A 534 10.59 22.99 1.06
CA VAL A 534 9.45 23.29 0.19
C VAL A 534 9.85 23.08 -1.25
N THR A 535 9.10 22.25 -1.97
CA THR A 535 9.26 22.01 -3.40
C THR A 535 8.10 22.64 -4.16
N VAL A 536 8.37 23.24 -5.31
CA VAL A 536 7.33 23.58 -6.30
C VAL A 536 7.24 22.38 -7.23
N ASP A 537 6.12 21.68 -7.18
CA ASP A 537 5.93 20.42 -7.91
C ASP A 537 5.42 20.67 -9.35
N GLY A 538 5.06 21.92 -9.65
CA GLY A 538 4.61 22.38 -10.96
C GLY A 538 3.48 23.41 -10.86
N TYR A 539 3.00 23.87 -12.02
CA TYR A 539 1.96 24.90 -12.10
C TYR A 539 0.71 24.37 -12.79
N SER A 540 -0.45 24.88 -12.39
CA SER A 540 -1.73 24.46 -12.96
C SER A 540 -2.73 25.60 -13.04
N LYS A 541 -3.66 25.52 -14.00
CA LYS A 541 -4.77 26.45 -14.11
C LYS A 541 -5.98 25.95 -13.34
N GLY A 542 -6.50 26.75 -12.41
CA GLY A 542 -7.71 26.46 -11.66
C GLY A 542 -8.99 26.68 -12.47
N GLU A 543 -10.11 26.13 -11.99
CA GLU A 543 -11.45 26.32 -12.59
C GLU A 543 -11.90 27.78 -12.64
N ASP A 544 -11.36 28.62 -11.76
CA ASP A 544 -11.60 30.06 -11.73
C ASP A 544 -10.80 30.83 -12.79
N GLY A 545 -9.95 30.13 -13.55
CA GLY A 545 -9.11 30.65 -14.62
C GLY A 545 -7.78 31.24 -14.16
N ARG A 546 -7.42 31.15 -12.87
CA ARG A 546 -6.12 31.61 -12.33
C ARG A 546 -5.06 30.51 -12.37
N TYR A 547 -3.80 30.90 -12.29
CA TYR A 547 -2.67 29.98 -12.24
C TYR A 547 -2.19 29.81 -10.81
N TYR A 548 -1.95 28.57 -10.43
CA TYR A 548 -1.55 28.16 -9.10
C TYR A 548 -0.24 27.39 -9.16
N ALA A 549 0.68 27.71 -8.26
CA ALA A 549 1.80 26.85 -7.93
C ALA A 549 1.30 25.73 -7.01
N ASN A 550 1.63 24.49 -7.34
CA ASN A 550 1.43 23.34 -6.48
C ASN A 550 2.74 23.12 -5.71
N LEU A 551 2.68 23.12 -4.37
CA LEU A 551 3.86 22.97 -3.54
C LEU A 551 3.70 21.82 -2.56
N THR A 552 4.79 21.11 -2.29
CA THR A 552 4.89 20.12 -1.21
C THR A 552 5.79 20.67 -0.11
N VAL A 553 5.35 20.52 1.14
CA VAL A 553 6.07 21.01 2.34
C VAL A 553 6.42 19.83 3.22
N SER A 554 7.68 19.71 3.62
CA SER A 554 8.12 18.69 4.58
C SER A 554 7.53 18.97 5.96
N ASP A 555 6.87 17.98 6.56
CA ASP A 555 6.21 18.06 7.87
C ASP A 555 5.28 19.30 8.02
N PRO A 556 4.14 19.32 7.32
CA PRO A 556 3.27 20.51 7.24
C PRO A 556 2.66 20.91 8.60
N HIS A 557 2.76 20.06 9.62
CA HIS A 557 2.03 20.16 10.88
C HIS A 557 2.54 21.28 11.81
N LYS A 558 3.66 21.93 11.46
CA LYS A 558 4.26 23.05 12.24
C LYS A 558 4.74 24.22 11.37
N VAL A 559 4.37 24.25 10.08
CA VAL A 559 4.87 25.26 9.14
C VAL A 559 3.79 26.30 8.87
N SER A 560 4.14 27.56 9.09
CA SER A 560 3.36 28.73 8.68
C SER A 560 3.94 29.32 7.41
N TYR A 561 3.10 29.99 6.61
CA TYR A 561 3.58 30.71 5.43
C TYR A 561 3.02 32.12 5.32
N ARG A 562 3.76 32.97 4.61
CA ARG A 562 3.41 34.37 4.37
C ARG A 562 3.98 34.88 3.06
N THR A 563 3.19 35.63 2.32
CA THR A 563 3.62 36.37 1.14
C THR A 563 4.47 37.58 1.52
N LEU A 564 5.64 37.74 0.89
CA LEU A 564 6.51 38.88 1.06
C LEU A 564 6.08 40.02 0.12
N SER A 565 5.69 41.16 0.69
CA SER A 565 5.49 42.39 -0.09
C SER A 565 6.84 43.05 -0.43
N ASP A 566 6.87 43.87 -1.48
CA ASP A 566 8.06 44.62 -1.89
C ASP A 566 8.75 45.33 -0.71
N GLY A 567 10.04 45.03 -0.52
CA GLY A 567 10.89 45.59 0.54
C GLY A 567 10.76 44.91 1.92
N MET A 568 9.88 43.92 2.09
CA MET A 568 9.84 43.06 3.27
C MET A 568 10.97 42.02 3.20
N THR A 569 11.75 41.88 4.29
CA THR A 569 12.78 40.83 4.43
C THR A 569 12.19 39.59 5.07
N VAL A 570 12.77 38.41 4.82
CA VAL A 570 12.45 37.13 5.50
C VAL A 570 12.41 37.34 7.02
N GLU A 571 13.45 37.95 7.58
CA GLU A 571 13.57 38.26 9.01
C GLU A 571 12.37 39.05 9.55
N SER A 572 11.96 40.13 8.85
CA SER A 572 10.82 40.95 9.28
C SER A 572 9.48 40.23 9.16
N ALA A 573 9.37 39.25 8.25
CA ALA A 573 8.17 38.50 7.98
C ALA A 573 7.90 37.43 9.06
N VAL A 574 8.97 36.78 9.56
CA VAL A 574 8.94 35.82 10.67
C VAL A 574 8.69 36.54 12.00
N GLN A 575 9.43 37.64 12.28
CA GLN A 575 9.34 38.37 13.56
C GLN A 575 8.00 39.08 13.81
N ASN A 576 7.33 39.57 12.76
CA ASN A 576 6.08 40.32 12.88
C ASN A 576 4.86 39.47 12.49
N ALA A 577 4.81 38.20 12.90
CA ALA A 577 3.65 37.33 12.69
C ALA A 577 2.43 37.81 13.52
N ASP A 578 1.86 38.95 13.14
CA ASP A 578 0.72 39.66 13.74
C ASP A 578 -0.64 38.96 13.54
N GLY A 579 -0.66 37.62 13.51
CA GLY A 579 -1.85 36.80 13.23
C GLY A 579 -2.28 36.78 11.76
N LYS A 580 -1.45 37.30 10.84
CA LYS A 580 -1.68 37.26 9.38
C LYS A 580 -0.93 36.15 8.63
N ALA A 581 -0.19 35.30 9.34
CA ALA A 581 0.42 34.11 8.74
C ALA A 581 -0.67 33.04 8.55
N SER A 582 -0.63 32.33 7.43
CA SER A 582 -1.55 31.23 7.17
C SER A 582 -0.96 29.93 7.70
N LEU A 583 -1.78 29.16 8.42
CA LEU A 583 -1.41 27.82 8.89
C LEU A 583 -1.67 26.80 7.77
N ILE A 584 -0.71 25.91 7.53
CA ILE A 584 -0.94 24.73 6.68
C ILE A 584 -1.75 23.73 7.52
N GLY A 585 -2.91 23.30 7.02
CA GLY A 585 -3.87 22.50 7.80
C GLY A 585 -3.36 21.10 8.14
N GLU A 586 -3.82 20.54 9.27
CA GLU A 586 -3.39 19.27 9.89
C GLU A 586 -3.46 18.01 8.99
N ASN A 587 -3.98 18.07 7.75
CA ASN A 587 -4.15 16.92 6.86
C ASN A 587 -3.79 17.19 5.38
N THR A 588 -3.03 18.25 5.09
CA THR A 588 -2.69 18.66 3.70
C THR A 588 -1.18 18.74 3.51
N GLN A 589 -0.59 17.77 2.80
CA GLN A 589 0.83 17.80 2.37
C GLN A 589 1.07 18.74 1.17
N THR A 590 0.04 18.98 0.36
CA THR A 590 0.10 19.83 -0.84
C THR A 590 -0.60 21.17 -0.62
N LEU A 591 0.10 22.27 -0.89
CA LEU A 591 -0.42 23.63 -0.83
C LEU A 591 -0.59 24.19 -2.25
N LYS A 592 -1.71 24.89 -2.52
CA LYS A 592 -1.94 25.59 -3.78
C LYS A 592 -1.93 27.10 -3.57
N LEU A 593 -1.01 27.80 -4.24
CA LEU A 593 -0.85 29.25 -4.11
C LEU A 593 -1.12 29.97 -5.43
N ASP A 594 -2.00 30.98 -5.40
CA ASP A 594 -2.29 31.83 -6.55
C ASP A 594 -1.05 32.65 -6.93
N VAL A 595 -0.48 32.36 -8.10
CA VAL A 595 0.77 32.95 -8.58
C VAL A 595 0.68 34.47 -8.65
N ALA A 596 -0.45 35.01 -9.14
CA ALA A 596 -0.61 36.45 -9.36
C ALA A 596 -0.58 37.27 -8.07
N ASN A 597 -0.85 36.63 -6.92
CA ASN A 597 -0.88 37.27 -5.63
C ASN A 597 0.34 36.91 -4.75
N ASN A 598 1.24 36.04 -5.22
CA ASN A 598 2.26 35.40 -4.37
C ASN A 598 3.65 35.23 -5.04
N ASN A 599 4.24 36.30 -5.59
CA ASN A 599 5.56 36.20 -6.25
C ASN A 599 6.68 35.69 -5.31
N ARG A 600 6.73 36.15 -4.05
CA ARG A 600 7.70 35.65 -3.04
C ARG A 600 6.97 35.20 -1.79
N VAL A 601 7.22 33.98 -1.34
CA VAL A 601 6.56 33.38 -0.18
C VAL A 601 7.61 32.84 0.77
N VAL A 602 7.50 33.15 2.05
CA VAL A 602 8.33 32.57 3.10
C VAL A 602 7.53 31.53 3.86
N PHE A 603 8.12 30.36 4.05
CA PHE A 603 7.65 29.28 4.90
C PHE A 603 8.55 29.23 6.13
N PHE A 604 7.98 29.10 7.32
CA PHE A 604 8.76 29.08 8.56
C PHE A 604 8.11 28.19 9.62
N ASP A 605 8.94 27.57 10.44
CA ASP A 605 8.53 26.69 11.53
C ASP A 605 8.33 27.45 12.86
N GLU A 606 8.09 26.71 13.94
CA GLU A 606 7.92 27.26 15.30
C GLU A 606 9.21 27.78 15.93
N ALA A 607 10.39 27.28 15.50
CA ALA A 607 11.70 27.78 15.92
C ALA A 607 12.07 29.10 15.22
N GLY A 608 11.45 29.38 14.08
CA GLY A 608 11.71 30.54 13.24
C GLY A 608 12.67 30.25 12.08
N ASN A 609 13.03 28.99 11.82
CA ASN A 609 13.79 28.63 10.63
C ASN A 609 12.90 28.82 9.40
N ALA A 610 13.44 29.39 8.33
CA ALA A 610 12.64 29.84 7.20
C ALA A 610 13.24 29.49 5.83
N THR A 611 12.36 29.14 4.90
CA THR A 611 12.65 28.90 3.48
C THR A 611 11.87 29.90 2.64
N GLU A 612 12.57 30.67 1.80
CA GLU A 612 11.96 31.57 0.82
C GLU A 612 11.80 30.84 -0.52
N VAL A 613 10.59 30.85 -1.06
CA VAL A 613 10.24 30.33 -2.38
C VAL A 613 9.81 31.50 -3.26
N THR A 614 10.42 31.63 -4.43
CA THR A 614 9.99 32.56 -5.48
C THR A 614 9.17 31.79 -6.50
N LEU A 615 7.96 32.28 -6.80
CA LEU A 615 7.09 31.69 -7.83
C LEU A 615 7.35 32.36 -9.18
N THR A 616 7.22 31.58 -10.25
CA THR A 616 7.35 32.04 -11.63
C THR A 616 6.36 33.14 -11.98
N ASP A 617 6.82 34.17 -12.69
CA ASP A 617 5.96 35.23 -13.22
C ASP A 617 5.20 34.78 -14.49
N ILE A 618 3.96 35.22 -14.64
CA ILE A 618 3.13 34.85 -15.80
C ILE A 618 3.43 35.77 -17.00
N LYS A 619 3.82 35.19 -18.14
CA LYS A 619 4.01 35.89 -19.40
C LYS A 619 2.76 35.88 -20.27
N TYR A 620 2.07 37.01 -20.35
CA TYR A 620 0.90 37.18 -21.22
C TYR A 620 1.28 37.64 -22.64
N LEU A 621 0.90 36.87 -23.65
CA LEU A 621 1.12 37.13 -25.07
C LEU A 621 -0.21 37.10 -25.84
N ASN A 622 -0.36 37.92 -26.88
CA ASN A 622 -1.59 37.92 -27.69
C ASN A 622 -1.61 36.88 -28.83
N ARG A 623 -0.43 36.46 -29.30
CA ARG A 623 -0.18 35.49 -30.40
C ARG A 623 1.32 35.21 -30.43
N ILE A 624 1.73 34.01 -30.85
CA ILE A 624 3.13 33.69 -31.14
C ILE A 624 3.31 33.55 -32.66
N THR A 625 4.22 34.32 -33.26
CA THR A 625 4.57 34.31 -34.70
C THR A 625 6.09 34.44 -34.89
N SER A 626 6.60 34.35 -36.14
CA SER A 626 8.03 34.27 -36.50
C SER A 626 8.88 35.54 -36.26
N ASN A 627 8.33 36.55 -35.58
CA ASN A 627 8.94 37.87 -35.38
C ASN A 627 9.21 38.21 -33.90
N LEU A 628 9.27 37.21 -33.02
CA LEU A 628 9.30 37.44 -31.57
C LEU A 628 10.66 37.08 -30.97
N THR A 629 11.23 38.00 -30.18
CA THR A 629 12.34 37.73 -29.26
C THR A 629 11.81 37.63 -27.82
N VAL A 630 12.59 37.04 -26.91
CA VAL A 630 12.24 36.80 -25.48
C VAL A 630 11.71 38.06 -24.77
N GLU A 631 12.25 39.24 -25.13
CA GLU A 631 11.88 40.52 -24.50
C GLU A 631 10.81 41.33 -25.27
N GLU A 632 10.57 41.05 -26.56
CA GLU A 632 9.71 41.86 -27.44
C GLU A 632 8.41 41.15 -27.89
N GLY A 633 7.97 40.13 -27.16
CA GLY A 633 6.68 39.47 -27.37
C GLY A 633 5.49 40.46 -27.44
N PRO A 634 4.37 40.13 -28.12
CA PRO A 634 3.26 41.05 -28.36
C PRO A 634 2.46 41.46 -27.14
N ASN A 635 3.02 42.28 -26.25
CA ASN A 635 2.33 42.72 -25.04
C ASN A 635 1.28 43.81 -25.37
N ASN A 636 1.25 44.34 -26.60
CA ASN A 636 0.34 45.38 -27.06
C ASN A 636 -0.74 44.84 -28.04
N PRO A 637 -2.03 44.80 -27.63
CA PRO A 637 -3.14 44.29 -28.45
C PRO A 637 -3.39 45.03 -29.76
N GLU A 638 -2.94 46.28 -29.90
CA GLU A 638 -3.23 47.18 -31.04
C GLU A 638 -2.18 47.11 -32.16
N ASN A 639 -0.92 46.77 -31.86
CA ASN A 639 0.18 46.84 -32.83
C ASN A 639 0.57 45.50 -33.46
N ASP A 640 0.24 44.37 -32.83
CA ASP A 640 0.75 43.05 -33.23
C ASP A 640 -0.25 42.14 -33.94
N SER A 641 -1.54 42.48 -33.99
CA SER A 641 -2.49 41.75 -34.86
C SER A 641 -2.25 41.97 -36.37
N ASN A 642 -1.30 42.85 -36.72
CA ASN A 642 -0.99 43.22 -38.10
C ASN A 642 0.51 43.04 -38.46
N LYS A 643 1.37 42.55 -37.57
CA LYS A 643 2.76 42.26 -37.94
C LYS A 643 2.78 41.00 -38.80
N GLY A 644 2.88 41.18 -40.11
CA GLY A 644 2.98 40.08 -41.07
C GLY A 644 4.13 39.14 -40.73
N GLN A 645 3.94 37.85 -40.98
CA GLN A 645 4.98 36.83 -40.87
C GLN A 645 6.20 37.26 -41.70
N VAL A 646 7.35 37.46 -41.06
CA VAL A 646 8.61 37.64 -41.77
C VAL A 646 9.35 36.31 -41.66
N SER A 647 10.03 35.89 -42.73
CA SER A 647 10.72 34.60 -42.82
C SER A 647 12.02 34.57 -41.98
N SER A 648 11.94 34.88 -40.69
CA SER A 648 12.99 34.65 -39.69
C SER A 648 12.68 33.37 -38.93
N GLY A 649 13.65 32.46 -38.85
CA GLY A 649 13.52 31.19 -38.12
C GLY A 649 13.77 31.31 -36.61
N ASP A 650 13.78 32.53 -36.07
CA ASP A 650 13.97 32.76 -34.64
C ASP A 650 12.60 32.67 -33.96
N GLY A 651 12.43 31.62 -33.16
CA GLY A 651 11.21 31.31 -32.41
C GLY A 651 11.13 32.00 -31.04
N TYR A 652 10.14 31.60 -30.23
CA TYR A 652 10.08 31.97 -28.82
C TYR A 652 10.95 31.01 -28.01
N LYS A 653 11.91 31.54 -27.25
CA LYS A 653 12.73 30.75 -26.32
C LYS A 653 12.58 31.33 -24.91
N ALA A 654 12.14 30.52 -23.95
CA ALA A 654 12.02 30.91 -22.56
C ALA A 654 13.33 30.62 -21.79
N SER A 655 13.27 30.57 -20.45
CA SER A 655 14.42 30.32 -19.60
C SER A 655 14.73 28.81 -19.53
N ASN A 656 15.46 28.35 -18.52
CA ASN A 656 15.54 26.91 -18.17
C ASN A 656 15.02 26.73 -16.72
N GLU A 657 14.22 27.69 -16.24
CA GLU A 657 13.48 27.65 -14.99
C GLU A 657 11.99 27.53 -15.36
N ASP A 658 11.14 27.13 -14.41
CA ASP A 658 9.71 26.99 -14.69
C ASP A 658 9.13 28.28 -15.32
N ASP A 659 8.44 28.15 -16.45
CA ASP A 659 7.90 29.25 -17.25
C ASP A 659 6.37 29.12 -17.45
N ILE A 660 5.60 30.19 -17.16
CA ILE A 660 4.14 30.22 -17.42
C ILE A 660 3.83 31.17 -18.56
N ILE A 661 3.47 30.63 -19.72
CA ILE A 661 3.19 31.37 -20.96
C ILE A 661 1.70 31.29 -21.30
N VAL A 662 1.04 32.45 -21.32
CA VAL A 662 -0.40 32.56 -21.62
C VAL A 662 -0.59 33.29 -22.94
N VAL A 663 -0.97 32.55 -23.99
CA VAL A 663 -1.23 33.07 -25.33
C VAL A 663 -2.73 33.30 -25.52
N HIS A 664 -3.21 34.48 -25.14
CA HIS A 664 -4.61 34.86 -25.24
C HIS A 664 -4.79 36.35 -25.59
N LYS A 665 -5.84 36.67 -26.35
CA LYS A 665 -6.15 38.07 -26.71
C LYS A 665 -7.42 38.58 -25.99
N PRO A 666 -7.40 39.76 -25.35
CA PRO A 666 -8.60 40.37 -24.78
C PRO A 666 -9.65 40.71 -25.86
N SER A 667 -10.92 40.56 -25.48
CA SER A 667 -12.16 40.42 -26.29
C SER A 667 -12.55 41.45 -27.39
N SER A 668 -11.63 42.25 -27.95
CA SER A 668 -12.01 43.42 -28.77
C SER A 668 -11.78 43.39 -30.29
N ASN A 669 -11.22 42.34 -30.92
CA ASN A 669 -10.77 42.44 -32.33
C ASN A 669 -11.29 41.32 -33.27
N ASN A 670 -11.47 41.67 -34.56
CA ASN A 670 -11.84 40.79 -35.69
C ASN A 670 -10.71 39.83 -36.17
N ASP A 671 -9.77 39.44 -35.30
CA ASP A 671 -8.69 38.50 -35.64
C ASP A 671 -9.04 37.10 -35.13
N GLU A 672 -9.53 36.26 -36.04
CA GLU A 672 -10.09 34.94 -35.76
C GLU A 672 -9.10 33.98 -35.09
N TYR A 673 -7.79 34.14 -35.34
CA TYR A 673 -6.71 33.30 -34.81
C TYR A 673 -5.88 33.97 -33.72
N ALA A 674 -6.38 35.08 -33.16
CA ALA A 674 -5.75 35.66 -31.99
C ALA A 674 -5.72 34.64 -30.82
N GLY A 675 -4.61 34.58 -30.10
CA GLY A 675 -4.32 33.58 -29.06
C GLY A 675 -3.68 32.29 -29.58
N PHE A 676 -3.37 32.17 -30.87
CA PHE A 676 -2.71 30.97 -31.41
C PHE A 676 -1.18 31.07 -31.38
N ILE A 677 -0.55 29.89 -31.31
CA ILE A 677 0.82 29.67 -31.78
C ILE A 677 0.70 29.37 -33.29
N ASP A 678 1.17 30.30 -34.12
CA ASP A 678 0.82 30.35 -35.54
C ASP A 678 2.06 30.33 -36.44
N GLY A 679 2.33 29.14 -36.99
CA GLY A 679 3.40 28.84 -37.95
C GLY A 679 3.18 29.33 -39.38
N GLY A 680 2.00 29.83 -39.76
CA GLY A 680 1.73 30.38 -41.10
C GLY A 680 1.40 29.39 -42.21
N THR A 681 1.52 29.89 -43.46
CA THR A 681 1.04 29.23 -44.70
C THR A 681 2.11 28.41 -45.41
N GLY A 682 2.28 27.16 -45.00
CA GLY A 682 2.71 26.12 -45.92
C GLY A 682 4.13 25.60 -45.76
N ALA A 683 4.31 24.39 -46.25
CA ALA A 683 5.56 23.67 -46.16
C ALA A 683 6.62 24.25 -47.12
N GLY A 684 7.75 24.68 -46.53
CA GLY A 684 8.83 25.40 -47.21
C GLY A 684 9.19 26.73 -46.54
N ASP A 685 8.29 27.27 -45.72
CA ASP A 685 8.56 28.38 -44.81
C ASP A 685 9.25 27.87 -43.53
N ALA A 686 10.05 28.73 -42.89
CA ALA A 686 10.76 28.38 -41.66
C ALA A 686 9.75 28.07 -40.55
N SER A 687 9.87 26.90 -39.90
CA SER A 687 9.05 26.53 -38.75
C SER A 687 9.22 27.54 -37.63
N ILE A 688 8.14 27.91 -36.96
CA ILE A 688 8.25 28.63 -35.70
C ILE A 688 8.57 27.63 -34.61
N THR A 689 9.60 27.91 -33.82
CA THR A 689 9.90 27.13 -32.61
C THR A 689 9.40 27.87 -31.38
N VAL A 690 8.70 27.19 -30.48
CA VAL A 690 8.51 27.59 -29.09
C VAL A 690 9.34 26.61 -28.27
N ASP A 691 10.24 27.11 -27.44
CA ASP A 691 11.20 26.33 -26.67
C ASP A 691 11.20 26.88 -25.24
N THR A 692 10.57 26.18 -24.30
CA THR A 692 10.44 26.69 -22.93
C THR A 692 11.61 26.32 -22.02
N GLY A 693 12.45 25.37 -22.43
CA GLY A 693 13.74 25.13 -21.81
C GLY A 693 13.77 23.82 -21.06
N ASP A 694 14.09 23.88 -19.78
CA ASP A 694 13.86 22.83 -18.79
C ASP A 694 13.02 23.51 -17.68
N GLY A 695 12.42 22.77 -16.76
CA GLY A 695 11.51 23.29 -15.72
C GLY A 695 10.09 22.74 -15.88
N ASN A 696 9.23 22.98 -14.91
CA ASN A 696 7.81 22.60 -14.99
C ASN A 696 7.01 23.70 -15.71
N ASP A 697 7.00 23.66 -17.03
CA ASP A 697 6.50 24.74 -17.87
C ASP A 697 4.99 24.63 -18.15
N VAL A 698 4.34 25.78 -18.32
CA VAL A 698 2.92 25.86 -18.69
C VAL A 698 2.72 26.72 -19.92
N ILE A 699 2.20 26.13 -21.00
CA ILE A 699 1.73 26.85 -22.18
C ILE A 699 0.21 26.79 -22.22
N ASP A 700 -0.45 27.92 -21.96
CA ASP A 700 -1.90 28.06 -22.12
C ASP A 700 -2.21 28.93 -23.34
N ALA A 701 -2.62 28.29 -24.44
CA ALA A 701 -2.90 28.96 -25.69
C ALA A 701 -4.32 28.69 -26.16
N ARG A 702 -4.80 29.50 -27.10
CA ARG A 702 -6.08 29.23 -27.75
C ARG A 702 -5.97 28.05 -28.72
N GLY A 703 -4.84 27.84 -29.37
CA GLY A 703 -4.61 26.71 -30.29
C GLY A 703 -3.26 26.78 -30.99
N ILE A 704 -2.94 25.75 -31.76
CA ILE A 704 -1.69 25.62 -32.51
C ILE A 704 -2.03 25.38 -33.98
N GLY A 705 -1.32 26.01 -34.92
CA GLY A 705 -1.54 25.76 -36.34
C GLY A 705 -0.37 26.14 -37.25
N GLY A 706 -0.44 25.70 -38.51
CA GLY A 706 0.62 25.89 -39.49
C GLY A 706 1.92 25.15 -39.13
N HIS A 707 3.04 25.53 -39.75
CA HIS A 707 4.34 24.89 -39.52
C HIS A 707 4.97 25.31 -38.17
N THR A 708 4.71 24.52 -37.13
CA THR A 708 5.07 24.85 -35.73
C THR A 708 5.88 23.73 -35.09
N ILE A 709 6.82 24.08 -34.23
CA ILE A 709 7.54 23.18 -33.32
C ILE A 709 7.39 23.75 -31.90
N VAL A 710 6.92 22.96 -30.95
CA VAL A 710 6.90 23.27 -29.52
C VAL A 710 7.81 22.29 -28.80
N ARG A 711 8.68 22.79 -27.92
CA ARG A 711 9.57 22.02 -27.05
C ARG A 711 9.42 22.52 -25.62
N THR A 712 9.26 21.61 -24.66
CA THR A 712 9.16 22.00 -23.24
C THR A 712 10.32 21.51 -22.37
N GLY A 713 10.88 20.33 -22.65
CA GLY A 713 12.19 19.92 -22.14
C GLY A 713 12.14 18.91 -20.99
N GLU A 714 13.00 19.05 -19.98
CA GLU A 714 12.87 18.24 -18.76
C GLU A 714 11.96 18.95 -17.76
N GLY A 715 11.05 18.24 -17.09
CA GLY A 715 10.12 18.77 -16.10
C GLY A 715 8.69 18.28 -16.35
N ASN A 716 7.79 18.48 -15.38
CA ASN A 716 6.36 18.14 -15.54
C ASN A 716 5.65 19.28 -16.27
N ASP A 717 5.60 19.20 -17.60
CA ASP A 717 5.12 20.28 -18.45
C ASP A 717 3.62 20.17 -18.73
N THR A 718 2.98 21.31 -18.99
CA THR A 718 1.55 21.35 -19.30
C THR A 718 1.25 22.27 -20.47
N ILE A 719 0.66 21.71 -21.54
CA ILE A 719 0.10 22.47 -22.66
C ILE A 719 -1.43 22.39 -22.60
N ASN A 720 -2.07 23.54 -22.41
CA ASN A 720 -3.52 23.69 -22.43
C ASN A 720 -3.97 24.48 -23.66
N LEU A 721 -4.76 23.85 -24.53
CA LEU A 721 -5.33 24.49 -25.72
C LEU A 721 -6.85 24.69 -25.57
N GLY A 722 -7.30 25.93 -25.53
CA GLY A 722 -8.73 26.25 -25.43
C GLY A 722 -9.57 25.91 -26.69
N GLN A 723 -8.91 25.72 -27.84
CA GLN A 723 -9.45 25.20 -29.09
C GLN A 723 -8.65 23.95 -29.46
N GLY A 724 -8.04 23.87 -30.64
CA GLY A 724 -7.34 22.67 -31.06
C GLY A 724 -6.13 22.95 -31.95
N PHE A 725 -5.59 21.86 -32.48
CA PHE A 725 -4.60 21.87 -33.55
C PHE A 725 -5.30 22.07 -34.89
N MET A 726 -4.72 22.92 -35.73
CA MET A 726 -5.21 23.22 -37.08
C MET A 726 -4.10 22.96 -38.10
N GLY A 727 -4.28 21.91 -38.90
CA GLY A 727 -3.52 21.73 -40.12
C GLY A 727 -4.21 22.48 -41.26
N TYR A 728 -4.41 21.82 -42.40
CA TYR A 728 -4.92 22.43 -43.62
C TYR A 728 -6.32 23.07 -43.45
N GLY A 729 -6.41 24.41 -43.51
CA GLY A 729 -7.64 25.18 -43.30
C GLY A 729 -8.56 25.36 -44.52
N PRO A 730 -9.87 25.66 -44.33
CA PRO A 730 -10.84 25.83 -45.42
C PRO A 730 -10.60 27.05 -46.33
N TRP A 731 -10.69 26.86 -47.65
CA TRP A 731 -10.40 27.86 -48.69
C TRP A 731 -11.55 28.86 -48.93
N TYR A 732 -11.35 30.15 -48.58
CA TYR A 732 -11.48 31.38 -49.42
C TYR A 732 -11.44 32.64 -48.52
N GLY A 733 -10.42 33.51 -48.70
CA GLY A 733 -10.46 34.91 -48.22
C GLY A 733 -9.84 35.23 -46.86
N TYR A 734 -9.19 34.28 -46.19
CA TYR A 734 -8.61 34.48 -44.86
C TYR A 734 -7.13 34.92 -44.90
N PHE A 735 -6.72 35.75 -43.95
CA PHE A 735 -5.31 36.11 -43.76
C PHE A 735 -4.54 34.86 -43.30
N GLY A 736 -3.76 34.26 -44.22
CA GLY A 736 -2.65 33.37 -43.87
C GLY A 736 -3.01 31.92 -43.51
N GLY A 737 -3.81 31.21 -44.32
CA GLY A 737 -4.17 29.79 -44.16
C GLY A 737 -3.17 28.91 -43.39
N MET A 738 -3.60 28.38 -42.25
CA MET A 738 -2.82 27.44 -41.45
C MET A 738 -2.57 26.19 -42.30
N ASP A 739 -1.32 25.92 -42.65
CA ASP A 739 -0.94 24.75 -43.46
C ASP A 739 0.51 24.36 -43.13
N GLY A 740 0.79 23.06 -43.09
CA GLY A 740 2.08 22.47 -42.70
C GLY A 740 2.01 21.66 -41.40
N PRO A 741 3.13 21.00 -41.02
CA PRO A 741 3.17 20.07 -39.89
C PRO A 741 3.30 20.77 -38.52
N GLN A 742 2.69 20.18 -37.49
CA GLN A 742 2.82 20.62 -36.09
C GLN A 742 3.63 19.59 -35.32
N LYS A 743 4.78 19.97 -34.76
CA LYS A 743 5.54 19.12 -33.84
C LYS A 743 5.42 19.64 -32.40
N VAL A 744 5.17 18.75 -31.45
CA VAL A 744 5.27 18.98 -30.01
C VAL A 744 6.21 17.92 -29.44
N ASP A 745 7.15 18.34 -28.61
CA ASP A 745 8.18 17.52 -27.99
C ASP A 745 8.22 17.92 -26.51
N MET A 746 7.62 17.12 -25.62
CA MET A 746 7.45 17.53 -24.22
C MET A 746 8.66 17.16 -23.37
N GLY A 747 9.26 15.99 -23.57
CA GLY A 747 10.59 15.66 -23.08
C GLY A 747 10.56 14.65 -21.94
N ALA A 748 11.07 14.97 -20.76
CA ALA A 748 11.07 14.00 -19.65
C ALA A 748 10.39 14.60 -18.41
N GLY A 749 9.43 13.91 -17.83
CA GLY A 749 8.58 14.36 -16.72
C GLY A 749 7.14 13.91 -16.93
N ASP A 750 6.29 14.01 -15.92
CA ASP A 750 4.87 13.63 -16.03
C ASP A 750 4.10 14.75 -16.77
N ASP A 751 4.09 14.69 -18.10
CA ASP A 751 3.62 15.75 -18.98
C ASP A 751 2.11 15.71 -19.25
N THR A 752 1.51 16.86 -19.53
CA THR A 752 0.08 16.96 -19.86
C THR A 752 -0.20 17.81 -21.10
N LEU A 753 -0.83 17.23 -22.12
CA LEU A 753 -1.40 17.92 -23.27
C LEU A 753 -2.94 17.84 -23.25
N SER A 754 -3.59 18.97 -22.94
CA SER A 754 -5.05 19.11 -22.97
C SER A 754 -5.51 19.92 -24.18
N VAL A 755 -6.36 19.33 -25.01
CA VAL A 755 -6.81 19.93 -26.29
C VAL A 755 -8.33 20.08 -26.31
N GLY A 756 -8.81 21.31 -26.31
CA GLY A 756 -10.21 21.66 -26.48
C GLY A 756 -10.76 21.35 -27.89
N LYS A 757 -11.89 21.98 -28.24
CA LYS A 757 -12.51 21.86 -29.57
C LYS A 757 -12.82 23.22 -30.16
N PHE A 758 -12.88 23.30 -31.49
CA PHE A 758 -13.15 24.57 -32.17
C PHE A 758 -14.57 25.08 -31.87
N SER A 759 -14.67 26.20 -31.17
CA SER A 759 -15.94 26.89 -30.88
C SER A 759 -16.06 28.26 -31.56
N MET A 760 -14.97 28.75 -32.14
CA MET A 760 -14.89 30.09 -32.74
C MET A 760 -15.82 30.31 -33.94
N TRP A 761 -16.18 29.25 -34.66
CA TRP A 761 -17.09 29.29 -35.80
C TRP A 761 -18.56 29.02 -35.42
N GLY A 762 -18.83 28.89 -34.12
CA GLY A 762 -20.13 28.50 -33.59
C GLY A 762 -20.32 26.98 -33.56
N PRO A 763 -21.29 26.49 -32.75
CA PRO A 763 -21.43 25.06 -32.43
C PRO A 763 -21.96 24.20 -33.59
N ASN A 764 -22.48 24.80 -34.67
CA ASN A 764 -23.06 24.08 -35.81
C ASN A 764 -22.11 24.01 -37.03
N HIS A 765 -20.86 24.45 -36.88
CA HIS A 765 -19.88 24.38 -37.97
C HIS A 765 -19.36 22.95 -38.13
N ASP A 766 -19.15 22.48 -39.37
CA ASP A 766 -18.70 21.10 -39.63
C ASP A 766 -17.32 20.78 -39.01
N TYR A 767 -16.53 21.83 -38.76
CA TYR A 767 -15.21 21.72 -38.12
C TYR A 767 -15.22 21.90 -36.60
N ALA A 768 -16.35 22.34 -36.01
CA ALA A 768 -16.47 22.55 -34.57
C ALA A 768 -16.25 21.31 -33.68
N PRO A 769 -16.53 20.05 -34.09
CA PRO A 769 -16.32 18.90 -33.21
C PRO A 769 -14.86 18.49 -33.09
N ASN A 770 -13.91 19.09 -33.83
CA ASN A 770 -12.53 18.61 -33.90
C ASN A 770 -11.63 19.27 -32.84
N SER A 771 -10.75 18.46 -32.25
CA SER A 771 -9.59 18.88 -31.46
C SER A 771 -8.33 18.92 -32.32
N PHE A 772 -8.23 18.02 -33.28
CA PHE A 772 -7.21 18.06 -34.34
C PHE A 772 -7.95 18.10 -35.67
N LEU A 773 -7.94 19.27 -36.31
CA LEU A 773 -8.65 19.52 -37.56
C LEU A 773 -7.68 19.40 -38.75
N LEU A 774 -7.85 18.33 -39.54
CA LEU A 774 -7.08 18.08 -40.77
C LEU A 774 -5.57 18.26 -40.55
N THR A 775 -5.05 17.62 -39.51
CA THR A 775 -3.67 17.82 -39.04
C THR A 775 -2.70 16.82 -39.63
N THR A 776 -1.43 17.23 -39.66
CA THR A 776 -0.24 16.38 -39.83
C THR A 776 0.64 16.54 -38.58
N ALA A 777 0.08 16.22 -37.42
CA ALA A 777 0.68 16.48 -36.12
C ALA A 777 1.66 15.38 -35.69
N ASN A 778 2.75 15.75 -35.04
CA ASN A 778 3.71 14.86 -34.40
C ASN A 778 3.83 15.27 -32.94
N ILE A 779 3.24 14.47 -32.05
CA ILE A 779 3.22 14.72 -30.62
C ILE A 779 4.11 13.68 -29.98
N ASN A 780 5.21 14.10 -29.38
CA ASN A 780 6.11 13.27 -28.59
C ASN A 780 6.01 13.74 -27.14
N MET A 781 5.54 12.88 -26.24
CA MET A 781 5.41 13.21 -24.82
C MET A 781 6.74 12.92 -24.11
N GLY A 782 7.23 11.67 -24.15
CA GLY A 782 8.61 11.33 -23.85
C GLY A 782 8.72 10.39 -22.65
N ASP A 783 9.64 10.62 -21.70
CA ASP A 783 9.79 9.71 -20.54
C ASP A 783 8.99 10.30 -19.35
N GLY A 784 8.03 9.57 -18.79
CA GLY A 784 7.17 10.05 -17.70
C GLY A 784 5.80 9.38 -17.73
N ASN A 785 4.92 9.64 -16.76
CA ASN A 785 3.52 9.20 -16.83
C ASN A 785 2.68 10.29 -17.47
N ASP A 786 2.63 10.27 -18.79
CA ASP A 786 2.14 11.36 -19.60
C ASP A 786 0.64 11.26 -19.86
N LYS A 787 0.04 12.42 -20.12
CA LYS A 787 -1.38 12.53 -20.39
C LYS A 787 -1.70 13.36 -21.62
N ILE A 788 -2.39 12.76 -22.58
CA ILE A 788 -3.04 13.46 -23.69
C ILE A 788 -4.57 13.36 -23.52
N GLU A 789 -5.26 14.49 -23.46
CA GLU A 789 -6.73 14.53 -23.39
C GLU A 789 -7.30 15.47 -24.44
N THR A 790 -8.18 14.95 -25.31
CA THR A 790 -8.83 15.72 -26.36
C THR A 790 -10.34 15.77 -26.16
N ALA A 791 -10.91 16.98 -26.24
CA ALA A 791 -12.34 17.22 -26.04
C ALA A 791 -13.22 16.86 -27.26
N GLY A 792 -12.60 16.47 -28.38
CA GLY A 792 -13.23 16.33 -29.68
C GLY A 792 -12.48 15.37 -30.61
N THR A 793 -12.83 15.39 -31.90
CA THR A 793 -12.32 14.45 -32.91
C THR A 793 -10.88 14.73 -33.28
N ILE A 794 -10.09 13.67 -33.47
CA ILE A 794 -8.82 13.69 -34.17
C ILE A 794 -9.09 13.34 -35.64
N TRP A 795 -8.86 14.31 -36.52
CA TRP A 795 -9.08 14.19 -37.96
C TRP A 795 -7.76 14.44 -38.71
N ALA A 796 -7.12 13.37 -39.16
CA ALA A 796 -5.85 13.47 -39.91
C ALA A 796 -6.05 13.90 -41.36
N ASP A 797 -5.05 14.62 -41.89
CA ASP A 797 -4.89 14.92 -43.31
C ASP A 797 -3.60 14.28 -43.86
N GLY A 798 -3.50 14.25 -45.18
CA GLY A 798 -2.27 14.03 -45.91
C GLY A 798 -1.93 15.26 -46.74
N ASP A 799 -0.65 15.59 -46.80
CA ASP A 799 -0.16 16.73 -47.58
C ASP A 799 0.46 16.24 -48.90
N ASP A 800 0.12 16.89 -50.03
CA ASP A 800 0.65 16.51 -51.34
C ASP A 800 2.19 16.59 -51.35
N LYS A 801 2.84 15.43 -51.50
CA LYS A 801 4.31 15.25 -51.51
C LYS A 801 5.02 15.53 -50.17
N GLN A 802 4.29 15.66 -49.07
CA GLN A 802 4.84 15.78 -47.73
C GLN A 802 4.30 14.58 -46.96
N TYR A 803 5.11 13.53 -46.81
CA TYR A 803 4.66 12.20 -46.38
C TYR A 803 4.39 12.12 -44.86
N TYR A 804 3.86 13.20 -44.29
CA TYR A 804 3.52 13.36 -42.89
C TYR A 804 2.04 13.10 -42.67
N SER A 805 1.72 12.58 -41.50
CA SER A 805 0.37 12.54 -40.97
C SER A 805 0.44 12.50 -39.45
N ASN A 806 -0.70 12.27 -38.80
CA ASN A 806 -0.76 12.26 -37.35
C ASN A 806 0.06 11.11 -36.76
N TYR A 807 1.00 11.45 -35.89
CA TYR A 807 1.80 10.54 -35.10
C TYR A 807 1.81 11.03 -33.65
N PHE A 808 1.38 10.18 -32.74
CA PHE A 808 1.42 10.42 -31.31
C PHE A 808 2.33 9.36 -30.71
N ASN A 809 3.34 9.77 -29.96
CA ASN A 809 4.25 8.91 -29.23
C ASN A 809 4.22 9.31 -27.76
N LEU A 810 3.72 8.43 -26.90
CA LEU A 810 3.61 8.71 -25.48
C LEU A 810 4.96 8.45 -24.79
N GLY A 811 5.67 7.38 -25.16
CA GLY A 811 7.08 7.21 -24.81
C GLY A 811 7.28 6.18 -23.70
N ALA A 812 7.86 6.53 -22.56
CA ALA A 812 8.13 5.56 -21.49
C ALA A 812 7.49 5.95 -20.17
N GLY A 813 6.59 5.12 -19.67
CA GLY A 813 5.91 5.30 -18.38
C GLY A 813 4.49 4.75 -18.44
N ASN A 814 3.64 5.05 -17.46
CA ASN A 814 2.24 4.59 -17.50
C ASN A 814 1.37 5.69 -18.07
N ASP A 815 1.25 5.73 -19.39
CA ASP A 815 0.70 6.88 -20.08
C ASP A 815 -0.81 6.78 -20.24
N THR A 816 -1.47 7.93 -20.43
CA THR A 816 -2.92 7.99 -20.64
C THR A 816 -3.28 8.87 -21.83
N MET A 817 -3.94 8.29 -22.83
CA MET A 817 -4.57 9.02 -23.91
C MET A 817 -6.10 8.88 -23.88
N ILE A 818 -6.81 10.01 -23.81
CA ILE A 818 -8.28 10.06 -23.84
C ILE A 818 -8.75 10.91 -25.02
N ILE A 819 -9.55 10.30 -25.89
CA ILE A 819 -10.15 10.93 -27.06
C ILE A 819 -11.67 10.94 -26.88
N HIS A 820 -12.24 12.11 -26.54
CA HIS A 820 -13.69 12.25 -26.38
C HIS A 820 -14.46 12.31 -27.71
N GLY A 821 -13.76 12.48 -28.84
CA GLY A 821 -14.34 12.44 -30.18
C GLY A 821 -14.00 11.17 -30.94
N GLN A 822 -14.02 11.27 -32.27
CA GLN A 822 -13.66 10.18 -33.18
C GLN A 822 -12.15 10.18 -33.46
N LEU A 823 -11.64 9.03 -33.92
CA LEU A 823 -10.33 8.92 -34.55
C LEU A 823 -10.55 8.57 -36.03
N THR A 824 -10.22 9.50 -36.93
CA THR A 824 -10.52 9.39 -38.36
C THR A 824 -9.50 10.15 -39.20
N ASP A 825 -9.58 9.97 -40.52
CA ASP A 825 -8.79 10.69 -41.51
C ASP A 825 -9.65 11.09 -42.72
N ASN A 826 -9.05 11.76 -43.70
CA ASN A 826 -9.69 12.06 -44.99
C ASN A 826 -9.15 11.19 -46.14
N PHE A 827 -8.56 10.02 -45.83
CA PHE A 827 -7.84 9.19 -46.78
C PHE A 827 -8.65 8.93 -48.05
N ASN A 828 -8.02 9.16 -49.21
CA ASN A 828 -8.59 8.81 -50.49
C ASN A 828 -7.50 8.25 -51.41
N PRO A 829 -7.57 6.96 -51.77
CA PRO A 829 -6.53 6.31 -52.56
C PRO A 829 -6.39 6.87 -53.99
N ASN A 830 -7.39 7.62 -54.47
CA ASN A 830 -7.38 8.23 -55.79
C ASN A 830 -6.95 9.70 -55.78
N ASN A 831 -6.65 10.27 -54.62
CA ASN A 831 -6.24 11.67 -54.47
C ASN A 831 -4.85 11.75 -53.82
N PRO A 832 -3.80 12.15 -54.56
CA PRO A 832 -2.43 12.22 -54.04
C PRO A 832 -2.26 13.13 -52.82
N SER A 833 -3.07 14.19 -52.70
CA SER A 833 -3.04 15.08 -51.54
C SER A 833 -3.39 14.30 -50.28
N THR A 834 -4.53 13.62 -50.25
CA THR A 834 -5.04 12.93 -49.06
C THR A 834 -4.61 11.46 -48.98
N PHE A 835 -3.63 11.02 -49.79
CA PHE A 835 -3.17 9.62 -49.79
C PHE A 835 -2.35 9.27 -48.54
N ALA A 836 -1.66 10.27 -47.98
CA ALA A 836 -0.86 10.10 -46.77
C ALA A 836 -1.69 10.18 -45.47
N ALA A 837 -2.99 10.50 -45.54
CA ALA A 837 -3.80 10.70 -44.35
C ALA A 837 -3.90 9.42 -43.51
N SER A 838 -3.47 9.49 -42.25
CA SER A 838 -3.45 8.38 -41.30
C SER A 838 -3.27 8.87 -39.85
N ASN A 839 -3.62 8.02 -38.90
CA ASN A 839 -3.29 8.22 -37.49
C ASN A 839 -2.45 7.06 -37.00
N VAL A 840 -1.28 7.35 -36.42
CA VAL A 840 -0.45 6.38 -35.70
C VAL A 840 -0.40 6.81 -34.23
N LEU A 841 -0.92 5.96 -33.35
CA LEU A 841 -0.83 6.13 -31.90
C LEU A 841 0.18 5.11 -31.36
N ASP A 842 1.36 5.55 -30.98
CA ASP A 842 2.36 4.77 -30.27
C ASP A 842 2.25 5.08 -28.78
N LEU A 843 1.75 4.11 -28.02
CA LEU A 843 1.63 4.23 -26.57
C LEU A 843 2.96 4.04 -25.87
N GLY A 844 3.97 3.47 -26.55
CA GLY A 844 5.30 3.32 -25.97
C GLY A 844 5.46 2.12 -25.03
N THR A 845 6.28 2.27 -23.99
CA THR A 845 6.58 1.25 -22.96
C THR A 845 5.92 1.59 -21.63
N GLY A 846 5.50 0.58 -20.86
CA GLY A 846 4.84 0.73 -19.56
C GLY A 846 3.42 0.16 -19.53
N HIS A 847 2.58 0.62 -18.60
CA HIS A 847 1.17 0.22 -18.51
C HIS A 847 0.25 1.34 -19.00
N ASP A 848 0.00 1.35 -20.30
CA ASP A 848 -0.64 2.48 -20.96
C ASP A 848 -2.15 2.34 -21.03
N ARG A 849 -2.83 3.48 -21.06
CA ARG A 849 -4.28 3.55 -21.11
C ARG A 849 -4.78 4.38 -22.27
N LEU A 850 -5.54 3.75 -23.17
CA LEU A 850 -6.20 4.42 -24.29
C LEU A 850 -7.73 4.34 -24.18
N VAL A 851 -8.40 5.49 -24.25
CA VAL A 851 -9.87 5.56 -24.34
C VAL A 851 -10.28 6.37 -25.55
N VAL A 852 -11.16 5.80 -26.38
CA VAL A 852 -11.79 6.51 -27.49
C VAL A 852 -13.31 6.44 -27.35
N ASP A 853 -13.95 7.59 -27.16
CA ASP A 853 -15.40 7.67 -26.96
C ASP A 853 -16.18 7.60 -28.29
N GLY A 854 -15.60 8.07 -29.39
CA GLY A 854 -16.18 8.03 -30.73
C GLY A 854 -15.81 6.79 -31.55
N ASP A 855 -16.21 6.79 -32.83
CA ASP A 855 -15.78 5.77 -33.79
C ASP A 855 -14.26 5.85 -34.00
N VAL A 856 -13.62 4.69 -34.15
CA VAL A 856 -12.25 4.57 -34.68
C VAL A 856 -12.35 4.05 -36.10
N SER A 857 -11.82 4.80 -37.06
CA SER A 857 -11.92 4.42 -38.47
C SER A 857 -10.77 4.93 -39.34
N GLY A 858 -10.84 4.62 -40.64
CA GLY A 858 -9.84 5.05 -41.62
C GLY A 858 -8.55 4.22 -41.56
N GLN A 859 -7.43 4.86 -41.88
CA GLN A 859 -6.05 4.40 -41.80
C GLN A 859 -5.50 4.71 -40.40
N THR A 860 -5.79 3.83 -39.44
CA THR A 860 -5.38 3.98 -38.04
C THR A 860 -4.52 2.81 -37.61
N LEU A 861 -3.39 3.07 -36.95
CA LEU A 861 -2.53 2.08 -36.32
C LEU A 861 -2.32 2.45 -34.85
N ILE A 862 -2.55 1.49 -33.96
CA ILE A 862 -2.32 1.62 -32.52
C ILE A 862 -1.21 0.65 -32.14
N LEU A 863 -0.19 1.16 -31.45
CA LEU A 863 1.02 0.45 -31.07
C LEU A 863 1.21 0.53 -29.55
N SER A 864 1.74 -0.54 -28.96
CA SER A 864 2.29 -0.56 -27.60
C SER A 864 3.40 -1.61 -27.53
N ARG A 865 4.28 -1.52 -26.53
CA ARG A 865 5.43 -2.40 -26.35
C ARG A 865 5.31 -3.35 -25.15
N ASP A 866 4.46 -3.01 -24.20
CA ASP A 866 4.28 -3.77 -22.96
C ASP A 866 2.80 -4.10 -22.75
N SER A 867 2.21 -3.73 -21.61
CA SER A 867 0.81 -4.02 -21.27
C SER A 867 -0.04 -2.78 -21.47
N SER A 868 -1.27 -2.94 -21.94
CA SER A 868 -2.18 -1.81 -22.18
C SER A 868 -3.61 -2.08 -21.74
N GLU A 869 -4.29 -1.05 -21.23
CA GLU A 869 -5.75 -1.00 -21.07
C GLU A 869 -6.37 -0.13 -22.16
N MET A 870 -7.19 -0.73 -23.04
CA MET A 870 -7.83 0.01 -24.13
C MET A 870 -9.35 -0.12 -24.13
N VAL A 871 -10.05 1.01 -24.25
CA VAL A 871 -11.51 1.05 -24.29
C VAL A 871 -12.00 1.84 -25.50
N PHE A 872 -12.65 1.14 -26.42
CA PHE A 872 -13.30 1.73 -27.60
C PHE A 872 -14.81 1.75 -27.36
N ARG A 873 -15.38 2.92 -27.06
CA ARG A 873 -16.80 3.03 -26.68
C ARG A 873 -17.77 2.93 -27.86
N ASN A 874 -17.28 3.03 -29.08
CA ASN A 874 -18.09 2.97 -30.30
C ASN A 874 -17.48 2.01 -31.33
N ASN A 875 -17.87 2.11 -32.60
CA ASN A 875 -17.45 1.16 -33.62
C ASN A 875 -15.98 1.32 -33.97
N VAL A 876 -15.30 0.18 -34.19
CA VAL A 876 -13.95 0.12 -34.76
C VAL A 876 -14.06 -0.47 -36.16
N LYS A 877 -13.66 0.28 -37.18
CA LYS A 877 -13.93 -0.09 -38.57
C LYS A 877 -12.86 0.38 -39.54
N GLY A 878 -12.92 -0.06 -40.80
CA GLY A 878 -11.96 0.38 -41.81
C GLY A 878 -10.64 -0.37 -41.68
N VAL A 879 -9.50 0.30 -41.86
CA VAL A 879 -8.17 -0.34 -41.84
C VAL A 879 -7.49 -0.17 -40.48
N THR A 880 -8.28 -0.03 -39.40
CA THR A 880 -7.75 0.08 -38.04
C THR A 880 -7.02 -1.19 -37.64
N SER A 881 -5.76 -1.06 -37.22
CA SER A 881 -4.92 -2.18 -36.82
C SER A 881 -4.20 -1.95 -35.50
N PHE A 882 -3.81 -3.03 -34.84
CA PHE A 882 -3.17 -3.04 -33.52
C PHE A 882 -1.93 -3.92 -33.55
N ILE A 883 -0.81 -3.44 -32.99
CA ILE A 883 0.38 -4.24 -32.69
C ILE A 883 0.80 -3.90 -31.27
N LEU A 884 0.52 -4.80 -30.33
CA LEU A 884 0.84 -4.60 -28.92
C LEU A 884 2.00 -5.49 -28.47
N GLY A 885 2.41 -5.29 -27.22
CA GLY A 885 3.58 -5.89 -26.60
C GLY A 885 3.40 -7.32 -26.12
N ASN A 886 4.35 -7.79 -25.31
CA ASN A 886 4.20 -9.08 -24.61
C ASN A 886 3.61 -8.94 -23.20
N GLY A 887 3.14 -7.73 -22.84
CA GLY A 887 2.48 -7.50 -21.56
C GLY A 887 1.03 -7.96 -21.61
N ALA A 888 0.40 -8.12 -20.44
CA ALA A 888 -1.02 -8.49 -20.39
C ALA A 888 -1.90 -7.33 -20.87
N ASP A 889 -2.45 -7.45 -22.07
CA ASP A 889 -3.31 -6.44 -22.69
C ASP A 889 -4.79 -6.70 -22.42
N ASN A 890 -5.53 -5.63 -22.12
CA ASN A 890 -6.97 -5.68 -21.89
C ASN A 890 -7.71 -4.72 -22.83
N LEU A 891 -8.36 -5.27 -23.86
CA LEU A 891 -9.06 -4.52 -24.89
C LEU A 891 -10.57 -4.73 -24.77
N THR A 892 -11.31 -3.63 -24.60
CA THR A 892 -12.77 -3.63 -24.61
C THR A 892 -13.33 -2.85 -25.80
N PHE A 893 -14.05 -3.56 -26.67
CA PHE A 893 -14.78 -3.02 -27.81
C PHE A 893 -16.28 -2.97 -27.48
N ALA A 894 -16.77 -1.77 -27.15
CA ALA A 894 -18.17 -1.57 -26.80
C ALA A 894 -19.10 -1.43 -28.00
N GLY A 895 -18.58 -1.16 -29.21
CA GLY A 895 -19.33 -1.15 -30.47
C GLY A 895 -19.04 -2.36 -31.37
N HIS A 896 -19.51 -2.32 -32.63
CA HIS A 896 -19.14 -3.34 -33.62
C HIS A 896 -17.69 -3.19 -34.05
N VAL A 897 -17.04 -4.33 -34.31
CA VAL A 897 -15.71 -4.37 -34.96
C VAL A 897 -15.89 -4.93 -36.37
N ASP A 898 -15.62 -4.10 -37.37
CA ASP A 898 -15.69 -4.46 -38.79
C ASP A 898 -14.48 -3.91 -39.55
N LEU A 899 -13.42 -4.72 -39.59
CA LEU A 899 -12.12 -4.30 -40.10
C LEU A 899 -11.99 -4.36 -41.63
N GLN A 900 -13.10 -4.44 -42.41
CA GLN A 900 -13.15 -4.01 -43.83
C GLN A 900 -14.47 -4.28 -44.58
N PRO A 901 -15.24 -3.22 -44.98
CA PRO A 901 -16.34 -3.44 -45.93
C PRO A 901 -16.28 -2.74 -47.32
N THR A 902 -15.12 -2.26 -47.83
CA THR A 902 -15.00 -1.89 -49.28
C THR A 902 -13.59 -2.07 -49.87
N ASN A 903 -13.46 -2.88 -50.94
CA ASN A 903 -12.30 -3.06 -51.83
C ASN A 903 -10.90 -3.06 -51.15
N SER A 904 -10.49 -4.19 -50.56
CA SER A 904 -9.09 -4.56 -50.20
C SER A 904 -8.15 -3.38 -49.94
N GLN A 905 -8.46 -2.58 -48.92
CA GLN A 905 -7.56 -1.51 -48.46
C GLN A 905 -6.56 -2.11 -47.47
N SER A 906 -5.30 -1.69 -47.53
CA SER A 906 -4.21 -2.17 -46.68
C SER A 906 -3.64 -1.04 -45.84
N LEU A 907 -2.74 -1.35 -44.90
CA LEU A 907 -1.92 -0.39 -44.15
C LEU A 907 -0.88 0.36 -45.03
N GLY A 908 -1.10 0.37 -46.34
CA GLY A 908 -0.14 0.87 -47.32
C GLY A 908 0.17 2.35 -47.20
N SER A 909 -0.78 3.19 -46.76
CA SER A 909 -0.52 4.63 -46.55
C SER A 909 0.44 4.88 -45.39
N ILE A 910 0.25 4.18 -44.26
CA ILE A 910 1.11 4.28 -43.07
C ILE A 910 2.53 3.82 -43.41
N VAL A 911 2.66 2.63 -44.03
CA VAL A 911 3.96 2.09 -44.48
C VAL A 911 4.60 3.01 -45.53
N TYR A 912 3.80 3.65 -46.40
CA TYR A 912 4.31 4.61 -47.38
C TYR A 912 4.86 5.88 -46.71
N ASN A 913 4.17 6.42 -45.72
CA ASN A 913 4.64 7.58 -44.95
C ASN A 913 5.96 7.29 -44.24
N PHE A 914 6.00 6.17 -43.51
CA PHE A 914 7.19 5.72 -42.79
C PHE A 914 8.41 5.58 -43.71
N ASN A 915 8.27 4.90 -44.86
CA ASN A 915 9.39 4.69 -45.79
C ASN A 915 9.94 5.99 -46.40
N ASN A 916 9.11 7.02 -46.56
CA ASN A 916 9.55 8.30 -47.13
C ASN A 916 10.00 9.32 -46.07
N THR A 917 9.54 9.20 -44.83
CA THR A 917 9.86 10.10 -43.71
C THR A 917 10.12 9.33 -42.40
N PRO A 918 11.12 8.43 -42.36
CA PRO A 918 11.31 7.51 -41.23
C PRO A 918 11.57 8.22 -39.90
N THR A 919 12.27 9.37 -39.93
CA THR A 919 12.55 10.17 -38.74
C THR A 919 11.30 10.79 -38.11
N TRP A 920 10.18 10.83 -38.83
CA TRP A 920 8.90 11.29 -38.29
C TRP A 920 8.30 10.27 -37.32
N TYR A 921 8.59 8.98 -37.54
CA TYR A 921 8.09 7.84 -36.77
C TYR A 921 9.24 7.11 -36.07
N GLU A 922 10.28 7.83 -35.66
CA GLU A 922 11.52 7.23 -35.15
C GLU A 922 11.26 6.34 -33.92
N GLY A 923 10.32 6.75 -33.04
CA GLY A 923 9.94 6.01 -31.83
C GLY A 923 9.32 4.63 -32.10
N SER A 924 8.61 4.46 -33.22
CA SER A 924 7.94 3.20 -33.60
C SER A 924 8.64 2.42 -34.71
N LYS A 925 9.87 2.81 -35.07
CA LYS A 925 10.54 2.34 -36.28
C LYS A 925 10.63 0.80 -36.37
N ASP A 926 11.04 0.16 -35.30
CA ASP A 926 11.19 -1.30 -35.18
C ASP A 926 9.85 -2.04 -35.37
N LEU A 927 8.75 -1.51 -34.83
CA LEU A 927 7.41 -2.08 -35.00
C LEU A 927 6.90 -1.85 -36.43
N LEU A 928 7.07 -0.64 -36.98
CA LEU A 928 6.63 -0.30 -38.34
C LEU A 928 7.40 -1.08 -39.42
N GLU A 929 8.66 -1.46 -39.18
CA GLU A 929 9.46 -2.32 -40.06
C GLU A 929 8.90 -3.75 -40.18
N THR A 930 8.07 -4.20 -39.23
CA THR A 930 7.42 -5.53 -39.28
C THR A 930 6.20 -5.56 -40.21
N ILE A 931 5.66 -4.40 -40.58
CA ILE A 931 4.41 -4.29 -41.32
C ILE A 931 4.66 -4.28 -42.82
N ARG A 932 3.96 -5.17 -43.55
CA ARG A 932 3.95 -5.12 -45.01
C ARG A 932 2.91 -4.13 -45.53
N SER A 933 3.23 -3.43 -46.61
CA SER A 933 2.32 -2.46 -47.23
C SER A 933 1.02 -3.08 -47.79
N ASP A 934 0.99 -4.39 -48.02
CA ASP A 934 -0.17 -5.16 -48.47
C ASP A 934 -0.92 -5.86 -47.33
N SER A 935 -0.56 -5.62 -46.08
CA SER A 935 -1.23 -6.21 -44.92
C SER A 935 -2.69 -5.76 -44.84
N ALA A 936 -3.60 -6.71 -44.71
CA ALA A 936 -4.98 -6.45 -44.32
C ALA A 936 -5.02 -5.89 -42.88
N ALA A 937 -6.16 -5.39 -42.44
CA ALA A 937 -6.31 -4.96 -41.06
C ALA A 937 -6.32 -6.15 -40.09
N PHE A 938 -5.73 -5.95 -38.91
CA PHE A 938 -5.59 -7.00 -37.90
C PHE A 938 -5.50 -6.43 -36.48
N ILE A 939 -5.78 -7.28 -35.51
CA ILE A 939 -5.55 -7.03 -34.09
C ILE A 939 -4.48 -8.01 -33.65
N ASN A 940 -3.27 -7.55 -33.36
CA ASN A 940 -2.21 -8.37 -32.80
C ASN A 940 -1.89 -7.85 -31.39
N VAL A 941 -2.23 -8.64 -30.37
CA VAL A 941 -1.97 -8.29 -28.96
C VAL A 941 -0.67 -8.92 -28.42
N GLY A 942 0.20 -9.38 -29.33
CA GLY A 942 1.53 -9.87 -28.96
C GLY A 942 1.48 -11.15 -28.13
N GLY A 943 2.16 -11.20 -26.99
CA GLY A 943 2.11 -12.30 -26.01
C GLY A 943 1.61 -11.80 -24.66
N GLY A 944 1.78 -12.58 -23.59
CA GLY A 944 1.20 -12.26 -22.27
C GLY A 944 -0.22 -12.80 -22.12
N ASP A 945 -0.78 -12.74 -20.90
CA ASP A 945 -2.14 -13.23 -20.64
C ASP A 945 -3.17 -12.16 -21.06
N ASN A 946 -3.62 -12.20 -22.31
CA ASN A 946 -4.43 -11.13 -22.88
C ASN A 946 -5.94 -11.33 -22.72
N THR A 947 -6.69 -10.24 -22.63
CA THR A 947 -8.15 -10.24 -22.58
C THR A 947 -8.74 -9.34 -23.67
N LEU A 948 -9.50 -9.94 -24.59
CA LEU A 948 -10.24 -9.22 -25.62
C LEU A 948 -11.75 -9.42 -25.44
N THR A 949 -12.45 -8.31 -25.20
CA THR A 949 -13.91 -8.30 -25.01
C THR A 949 -14.60 -7.51 -26.11
N PHE A 950 -15.38 -8.19 -26.93
CA PHE A 950 -16.24 -7.62 -27.95
C PHE A 950 -17.71 -7.68 -27.49
N ASN A 951 -18.28 -6.53 -27.15
CA ASN A 951 -19.67 -6.46 -26.67
C ASN A 951 -20.70 -6.62 -27.81
N HIS A 952 -20.28 -6.45 -29.06
CA HIS A 952 -21.09 -6.69 -30.25
C HIS A 952 -20.36 -7.60 -31.25
N GLY A 953 -20.89 -7.74 -32.47
CA GLY A 953 -20.34 -8.64 -33.47
C GLY A 953 -18.94 -8.24 -33.98
N LEU A 954 -18.14 -9.27 -34.30
CA LEU A 954 -16.79 -9.20 -34.87
C LEU A 954 -16.83 -9.67 -36.33
N TRP A 955 -16.43 -8.80 -37.25
CA TRP A 955 -16.54 -9.02 -38.70
C TRP A 955 -15.25 -8.68 -39.42
N ASN A 956 -14.88 -9.51 -40.41
CA ASN A 956 -13.74 -9.26 -41.29
C ASN A 956 -12.43 -8.99 -40.56
N ALA A 957 -12.23 -9.61 -39.38
CA ALA A 957 -11.10 -9.33 -38.50
C ALA A 957 -10.13 -10.51 -38.42
N ASN A 958 -8.84 -10.21 -38.44
CA ASN A 958 -7.79 -11.16 -38.08
C ASN A 958 -7.29 -10.80 -36.69
N VAL A 959 -7.36 -11.73 -35.74
CA VAL A 959 -6.97 -11.53 -34.33
C VAL A 959 -5.85 -12.52 -33.98
N TYR A 960 -4.77 -12.00 -33.41
CA TYR A 960 -3.58 -12.75 -33.00
C TYR A 960 -3.26 -12.42 -31.53
N ALA A 961 -3.12 -13.45 -30.67
CA ALA A 961 -2.82 -13.26 -29.24
C ALA A 961 -1.53 -13.94 -28.74
N GLY A 962 -0.83 -14.68 -29.62
CA GLY A 962 0.53 -15.17 -29.36
C GLY A 962 0.65 -16.11 -28.18
N ALA A 963 1.67 -15.95 -27.34
CA ALA A 963 1.93 -16.86 -26.21
C ALA A 963 1.38 -16.27 -24.90
N GLY A 964 0.60 -17.04 -24.16
CA GLY A 964 -0.03 -16.64 -22.89
C GLY A 964 -1.39 -17.32 -22.72
N ASN A 965 -2.02 -17.16 -21.55
CA ASN A 965 -3.37 -17.67 -21.30
C ASN A 965 -4.40 -16.63 -21.73
N ASP A 966 -4.80 -16.66 -23.00
CA ASP A 966 -5.63 -15.62 -23.58
C ASP A 966 -7.12 -15.87 -23.41
N THR A 967 -7.89 -14.80 -23.19
CA THR A 967 -9.35 -14.84 -23.13
C THR A 967 -9.96 -13.95 -24.22
N LEU A 968 -10.70 -14.55 -25.14
CA LEU A 968 -11.46 -13.85 -26.17
C LEU A 968 -12.97 -14.06 -25.96
N THR A 969 -13.71 -12.98 -25.77
CA THR A 969 -15.17 -13.02 -25.61
C THR A 969 -15.86 -12.16 -26.66
N VAL A 970 -16.76 -12.75 -27.45
CA VAL A 970 -17.66 -12.03 -28.37
C VAL A 970 -19.11 -12.26 -27.93
N SER A 971 -19.80 -11.20 -27.52
CA SER A 971 -21.16 -11.29 -27.00
C SER A 971 -22.21 -11.61 -28.07
N GLU A 972 -21.95 -11.20 -29.32
CA GLU A 972 -22.84 -11.46 -30.46
C GLU A 972 -22.23 -12.48 -31.44
N SER A 973 -22.20 -12.19 -32.74
CA SER A 973 -21.81 -13.10 -33.81
C SER A 973 -20.42 -12.80 -34.35
N ILE A 974 -19.73 -13.82 -34.83
CA ILE A 974 -18.48 -13.71 -35.58
C ILE A 974 -18.73 -14.07 -37.05
N GLY A 975 -18.21 -13.26 -37.98
CA GLY A 975 -18.31 -13.51 -39.41
C GLY A 975 -17.04 -13.17 -40.17
N TYR A 976 -16.65 -14.01 -41.14
CA TYR A 976 -15.51 -13.75 -42.03
C TYR A 976 -14.21 -13.41 -41.29
N SER A 977 -13.98 -14.00 -40.11
CA SER A 977 -12.88 -13.62 -39.22
C SER A 977 -11.95 -14.81 -38.93
N SER A 978 -10.69 -14.52 -38.63
CA SER A 978 -9.68 -15.51 -38.22
C SER A 978 -9.19 -15.16 -36.82
N LEU A 979 -9.29 -16.11 -35.88
CA LEU A 979 -8.81 -15.95 -34.51
C LEU A 979 -7.67 -16.96 -34.29
N GLU A 980 -6.50 -16.48 -33.87
CA GLU A 980 -5.31 -17.29 -33.60
C GLU A 980 -4.72 -16.90 -32.22
N LEU A 981 -4.91 -17.75 -31.22
CA LEU A 981 -4.53 -17.48 -29.81
C LEU A 981 -3.18 -18.12 -29.41
N GLY A 982 -2.49 -18.78 -30.34
CA GLY A 982 -1.09 -19.21 -30.16
C GLY A 982 -0.84 -20.31 -29.14
N SER A 983 -0.21 -20.04 -27.99
CA SER A 983 0.15 -21.11 -27.02
C SER A 983 -0.13 -20.67 -25.59
N GLY A 984 -0.67 -21.54 -24.76
CA GLY A 984 -1.12 -21.29 -23.40
C GLY A 984 -2.54 -21.81 -23.21
N THR A 985 -3.10 -21.68 -22.00
CA THR A 985 -4.46 -22.16 -21.70
C THR A 985 -5.47 -21.10 -22.14
N ASN A 986 -5.98 -21.24 -23.36
CA ASN A 986 -6.80 -20.24 -24.02
C ASN A 986 -8.30 -20.46 -23.84
N THR A 987 -9.07 -19.37 -23.76
CA THR A 987 -10.52 -19.40 -23.63
C THR A 987 -11.20 -18.55 -24.68
N VAL A 988 -12.04 -19.16 -25.53
CA VAL A 988 -12.88 -18.47 -26.51
C VAL A 988 -14.35 -18.62 -26.14
N LYS A 989 -15.08 -17.51 -26.00
CA LYS A 989 -16.52 -17.48 -25.69
C LYS A 989 -17.28 -16.69 -26.73
N ILE A 990 -18.26 -17.33 -27.37
CA ILE A 990 -19.10 -16.74 -28.40
C ILE A 990 -20.56 -16.83 -27.95
N GLY A 991 -21.19 -15.67 -27.78
CA GLY A 991 -22.53 -15.53 -27.24
C GLY A 991 -23.64 -15.93 -28.21
N THR A 992 -23.39 -15.85 -29.53
CA THR A 992 -24.35 -16.30 -30.55
C THR A 992 -23.70 -17.21 -31.60
N ASN A 993 -23.62 -16.76 -32.85
CA ASN A 993 -23.28 -17.58 -34.01
C ASN A 993 -21.88 -17.28 -34.53
N ILE A 994 -21.27 -18.27 -35.18
CA ILE A 994 -20.03 -18.09 -35.95
C ILE A 994 -20.22 -18.61 -37.39
N TRP A 995 -19.76 -17.82 -38.35
CA TRP A 995 -19.94 -18.07 -39.78
C TRP A 995 -18.68 -17.75 -40.60
N ASP A 996 -18.34 -18.61 -41.57
CA ASP A 996 -17.26 -18.34 -42.55
C ASP A 996 -15.94 -17.91 -41.88
N SER A 997 -15.59 -18.55 -40.76
CA SER A 997 -14.52 -18.09 -39.87
C SER A 997 -13.56 -19.22 -39.50
N LYS A 998 -12.44 -18.85 -38.89
CA LYS A 998 -11.42 -19.78 -38.41
C LYS A 998 -11.08 -19.50 -36.95
N ILE A 999 -10.94 -20.53 -36.13
CA ILE A 999 -10.43 -20.45 -34.76
C ILE A 999 -9.25 -21.40 -34.61
N ILE A 1000 -8.13 -20.90 -34.09
CA ILE A 1000 -6.95 -21.67 -33.71
C ILE A 1000 -6.53 -21.24 -32.32
N THR A 1001 -6.31 -22.17 -31.40
CA THR A 1001 -5.87 -21.86 -30.03
C THR A 1001 -4.51 -22.44 -29.67
N GLY A 1002 -4.12 -23.58 -30.27
CA GLY A 1002 -2.73 -24.04 -30.37
C GLY A 1002 -2.29 -24.95 -29.21
N GLU A 1003 -1.11 -24.75 -28.64
CA GLU A 1003 -0.66 -25.65 -27.54
C GLU A 1003 -1.19 -25.15 -26.19
N GLY A 1004 -1.68 -26.03 -25.32
CA GLY A 1004 -2.24 -25.70 -24.00
C GLY A 1004 -3.59 -26.37 -23.77
N GLN A 1005 -4.13 -26.29 -22.56
CA GLN A 1005 -5.48 -26.83 -22.27
C GLN A 1005 -6.53 -25.79 -22.62
N ASP A 1006 -7.14 -25.89 -23.78
CA ASP A 1006 -7.95 -24.84 -24.35
C ASP A 1006 -9.45 -25.08 -24.16
N THR A 1007 -10.22 -24.00 -24.19
CA THR A 1007 -11.68 -24.06 -24.05
C THR A 1007 -12.38 -23.13 -25.04
N ILE A 1008 -13.20 -23.71 -25.93
CA ILE A 1008 -14.06 -22.99 -26.87
C ILE A 1008 -15.53 -23.21 -26.51
N ASN A 1009 -16.28 -22.12 -26.31
CA ASN A 1009 -17.71 -22.16 -26.04
C ASN A 1009 -18.50 -21.34 -27.08
N ILE A 1010 -19.31 -22.03 -27.88
CA ILE A 1010 -20.20 -21.44 -28.89
C ILE A 1010 -21.65 -21.66 -28.47
N SER A 1011 -22.30 -20.59 -27.99
CA SER A 1011 -23.60 -20.70 -27.33
C SER A 1011 -24.76 -21.03 -28.28
N ALA A 1012 -24.71 -20.54 -29.53
CA ALA A 1012 -25.76 -20.78 -30.53
C ALA A 1012 -25.26 -21.62 -31.71
N GLU A 1013 -25.05 -21.05 -32.91
CA GLU A 1013 -24.84 -21.83 -34.14
C GLU A 1013 -23.40 -21.72 -34.69
N ILE A 1014 -22.82 -22.83 -35.17
CA ILE A 1014 -21.57 -22.86 -35.95
C ILE A 1014 -21.84 -23.31 -37.39
N GLY A 1015 -21.31 -22.61 -38.39
CA GLY A 1015 -21.46 -22.93 -39.81
C GLY A 1015 -20.34 -22.41 -40.71
N ARG A 1016 -19.86 -23.22 -41.67
CA ARG A 1016 -18.72 -22.90 -42.56
C ARG A 1016 -17.50 -22.40 -41.77
N THR A 1017 -17.15 -23.11 -40.71
CA THR A 1017 -16.09 -22.69 -39.78
C THR A 1017 -15.08 -23.82 -39.61
N GLU A 1018 -13.81 -23.44 -39.57
CA GLU A 1018 -12.70 -24.31 -39.21
C GLU A 1018 -12.27 -24.01 -37.76
N VAL A 1019 -12.12 -25.07 -36.96
CA VAL A 1019 -11.61 -24.99 -35.58
C VAL A 1019 -10.45 -25.96 -35.45
N SER A 1020 -9.32 -25.51 -34.93
CA SER A 1020 -8.16 -26.35 -34.60
C SER A 1020 -7.70 -25.97 -33.20
N ILE A 1021 -7.83 -26.88 -32.23
CA ILE A 1021 -7.61 -26.53 -30.82
C ILE A 1021 -6.22 -26.95 -30.32
N GLY A 1022 -5.59 -27.95 -30.94
CA GLY A 1022 -4.13 -28.09 -30.96
C GLY A 1022 -3.62 -29.18 -30.00
N ALA A 1023 -2.68 -28.91 -29.11
CA ALA A 1023 -2.12 -29.94 -28.22
C ALA A 1023 -2.44 -29.62 -26.77
N GLY A 1024 -3.03 -30.56 -26.02
CA GLY A 1024 -3.50 -30.36 -24.66
C GLY A 1024 -4.81 -31.12 -24.44
N ASN A 1025 -5.33 -31.12 -23.21
CA ASN A 1025 -6.62 -31.73 -22.94
C ASN A 1025 -7.71 -30.67 -23.10
N ASP A 1026 -8.33 -30.64 -24.27
CA ASP A 1026 -9.11 -29.50 -24.72
C ASP A 1026 -10.62 -29.69 -24.56
N SER A 1027 -11.37 -28.59 -24.54
CA SER A 1027 -12.83 -28.60 -24.47
C SER A 1027 -13.48 -27.72 -25.53
N VAL A 1028 -14.35 -28.33 -26.35
CA VAL A 1028 -15.17 -27.61 -27.35
C VAL A 1028 -16.65 -27.83 -27.07
N ASN A 1029 -17.39 -26.75 -26.79
CA ASN A 1029 -18.84 -26.78 -26.56
C ASN A 1029 -19.58 -26.03 -27.66
N VAL A 1030 -20.53 -26.71 -28.31
CA VAL A 1030 -21.33 -26.17 -29.41
C VAL A 1030 -22.82 -26.36 -29.15
N GLY A 1031 -23.58 -25.26 -29.19
CA GLY A 1031 -25.04 -25.30 -29.12
C GLY A 1031 -25.65 -26.06 -30.30
N THR A 1032 -25.56 -25.50 -31.50
CA THR A 1032 -26.14 -26.06 -32.72
C THR A 1032 -25.08 -26.16 -33.81
N TRP A 1033 -24.81 -27.39 -34.22
CA TRP A 1033 -23.96 -27.70 -35.35
C TRP A 1033 -24.74 -27.60 -36.66
N MET A 1034 -24.36 -26.70 -37.55
CA MET A 1034 -24.94 -26.63 -38.89
C MET A 1034 -24.26 -27.62 -39.83
N GLN A 1035 -25.06 -28.29 -40.66
CA GLN A 1035 -24.53 -29.13 -41.73
C GLN A 1035 -24.04 -28.29 -42.93
N GLN A 1036 -23.03 -27.43 -42.69
CA GLN A 1036 -22.50 -26.47 -43.67
C GLN A 1036 -20.97 -26.41 -43.63
N GLY A 1037 -20.24 -27.52 -43.77
CA GLY A 1037 -18.78 -27.43 -43.90
C GLY A 1037 -18.08 -26.98 -42.62
N VAL A 1038 -18.57 -27.40 -41.46
CA VAL A 1038 -17.88 -27.21 -40.18
C VAL A 1038 -16.88 -28.34 -39.98
N ASN A 1039 -15.62 -28.00 -39.75
CA ASN A 1039 -14.53 -28.95 -39.51
C ASN A 1039 -13.86 -28.58 -38.19
N VAL A 1040 -13.79 -29.52 -37.27
CA VAL A 1040 -13.09 -29.37 -35.99
C VAL A 1040 -11.97 -30.41 -35.93
N ASN A 1041 -10.77 -29.96 -35.63
CA ASN A 1041 -9.63 -30.80 -35.29
C ASN A 1041 -9.30 -30.56 -33.82
N LEU A 1042 -9.38 -31.61 -32.99
CA LEU A 1042 -9.10 -31.51 -31.56
C LEU A 1042 -7.58 -31.49 -31.35
N GLY A 1043 -6.88 -32.48 -31.85
CA GLY A 1043 -5.43 -32.52 -31.99
C GLY A 1043 -4.80 -33.55 -31.07
N ASP A 1044 -3.75 -33.21 -30.33
CA ASP A 1044 -3.06 -34.16 -29.46
C ASP A 1044 -3.51 -33.96 -28.00
N GLY A 1045 -4.03 -34.99 -27.33
CA GLY A 1045 -4.43 -34.95 -25.92
C GLY A 1045 -5.73 -35.70 -25.65
N ASP A 1046 -6.19 -35.69 -24.41
CA ASP A 1046 -7.49 -36.29 -24.05
C ASP A 1046 -8.59 -35.24 -24.18
N ASP A 1047 -9.20 -35.14 -25.37
CA ASP A 1047 -10.10 -34.03 -25.70
C ASP A 1047 -11.58 -34.33 -25.47
N VAL A 1048 -12.35 -33.27 -25.22
CA VAL A 1048 -13.81 -33.36 -25.04
C VAL A 1048 -14.54 -32.37 -25.93
N ILE A 1049 -15.37 -32.90 -26.83
CA ILE A 1049 -16.32 -32.09 -27.61
C ILE A 1049 -17.77 -32.40 -27.23
N THR A 1050 -18.55 -31.35 -26.96
CA THR A 1050 -19.98 -31.46 -26.65
C THR A 1050 -20.81 -30.71 -27.68
N VAL A 1051 -21.75 -31.42 -28.31
CA VAL A 1051 -22.68 -30.85 -29.30
C VAL A 1051 -24.11 -31.05 -28.82
N SER A 1052 -24.87 -29.94 -28.69
CA SER A 1052 -26.24 -30.04 -28.19
C SER A 1052 -27.23 -30.50 -29.27
N THR A 1053 -27.18 -29.90 -30.47
CA THR A 1053 -28.10 -30.22 -31.59
C THR A 1053 -27.37 -30.22 -32.93
N HIS A 1054 -27.75 -31.10 -33.85
CA HIS A 1054 -27.28 -31.10 -35.25
C HIS A 1054 -28.43 -30.78 -36.21
N ARG A 1055 -28.25 -29.74 -37.04
CA ARG A 1055 -29.25 -29.26 -38.01
C ARG A 1055 -28.91 -29.67 -39.45
N LYS A 1056 -29.81 -30.42 -40.09
CA LYS A 1056 -29.63 -31.08 -41.41
C LYS A 1056 -30.17 -30.31 -42.62
N ASP A 1057 -30.43 -29.02 -42.47
CA ASP A 1057 -31.26 -28.27 -43.43
C ASP A 1057 -30.52 -27.84 -44.71
N VAL A 1058 -29.26 -28.24 -44.89
CA VAL A 1058 -28.33 -27.71 -45.90
C VAL A 1058 -27.27 -28.75 -46.30
N SER A 1059 -26.77 -28.67 -47.53
CA SER A 1059 -25.75 -29.59 -48.06
C SER A 1059 -24.34 -29.17 -47.66
N GLY A 1060 -23.57 -30.10 -47.09
CA GLY A 1060 -22.17 -29.93 -46.72
C GLY A 1060 -21.69 -31.14 -45.93
N THR A 1061 -20.39 -31.40 -45.96
CA THR A 1061 -19.73 -32.39 -45.12
C THR A 1061 -19.19 -31.70 -43.88
N SER A 1062 -19.43 -32.28 -42.70
CA SER A 1062 -18.83 -31.82 -41.46
C SER A 1062 -18.02 -32.94 -40.82
N SER A 1063 -16.95 -32.58 -40.14
CA SER A 1063 -16.10 -33.55 -39.46
C SER A 1063 -15.61 -33.07 -38.10
N VAL A 1064 -15.32 -34.06 -37.25
CA VAL A 1064 -14.49 -33.95 -36.07
C VAL A 1064 -13.38 -34.99 -36.19
N GLU A 1065 -12.14 -34.55 -36.02
CA GLU A 1065 -10.97 -35.39 -35.83
C GLU A 1065 -10.55 -35.23 -34.37
N GLY A 1066 -10.51 -36.32 -33.59
CA GLY A 1066 -10.03 -36.27 -32.22
C GLY A 1066 -8.51 -36.13 -32.24
N GLY A 1067 -7.80 -37.19 -32.60
CA GLY A 1067 -6.38 -37.10 -32.94
C GLY A 1067 -5.60 -38.16 -32.17
N GLU A 1068 -4.51 -37.78 -31.50
CA GLU A 1068 -3.76 -38.69 -30.63
C GLU A 1068 -4.20 -38.49 -29.18
N GLY A 1069 -4.58 -39.55 -28.47
CA GLY A 1069 -5.04 -39.46 -27.08
C GLY A 1069 -6.37 -40.20 -26.90
N TYR A 1070 -7.06 -39.94 -25.79
CA TYR A 1070 -8.38 -40.52 -25.53
C TYR A 1070 -9.48 -39.47 -25.67
N ASP A 1071 -10.18 -39.50 -26.81
CA ASP A 1071 -11.12 -38.44 -27.17
C ASP A 1071 -12.58 -38.80 -26.91
N VAL A 1072 -13.34 -37.82 -26.41
CA VAL A 1072 -14.75 -37.96 -26.03
C VAL A 1072 -15.66 -37.03 -26.82
N PHE A 1073 -16.65 -37.61 -27.51
CA PHE A 1073 -17.74 -36.87 -28.14
C PHE A 1073 -19.06 -37.02 -27.35
N ASN A 1074 -19.59 -35.92 -26.85
CA ASN A 1074 -20.88 -35.84 -26.15
C ASN A 1074 -21.98 -35.30 -27.07
N ALA A 1075 -23.01 -36.10 -27.32
CA ALA A 1075 -24.20 -35.75 -28.08
C ALA A 1075 -25.43 -35.62 -27.17
N GLU A 1076 -25.88 -34.39 -26.89
CA GLU A 1076 -26.87 -34.17 -25.82
C GLU A 1076 -28.35 -34.34 -26.24
N ASN A 1077 -28.78 -33.82 -27.40
CA ASN A 1077 -30.19 -33.87 -27.82
C ASN A 1077 -30.42 -34.67 -29.11
N SER A 1078 -30.33 -34.02 -30.27
CA SER A 1078 -30.62 -34.64 -31.57
C SER A 1078 -29.41 -34.46 -32.47
N VAL A 1079 -28.40 -35.30 -32.24
CA VAL A 1079 -27.15 -35.30 -33.02
C VAL A 1079 -27.09 -36.55 -33.89
N ALA A 1080 -26.71 -36.38 -35.15
CA ALA A 1080 -26.50 -37.48 -36.08
C ALA A 1080 -25.03 -37.58 -36.44
N LEU A 1081 -24.44 -38.72 -36.10
CA LEU A 1081 -23.00 -39.01 -36.21
C LEU A 1081 -22.74 -40.12 -37.23
N GLY A 1082 -21.56 -40.09 -37.85
CA GLY A 1082 -21.04 -41.13 -38.71
C GLY A 1082 -19.59 -41.44 -38.37
N MET A 1083 -19.19 -42.71 -38.38
CA MET A 1083 -17.80 -43.16 -38.15
C MET A 1083 -17.36 -44.14 -39.23
N TYR A 1084 -16.05 -44.18 -39.49
CA TYR A 1084 -15.43 -45.06 -40.49
C TYR A 1084 -16.12 -44.97 -41.87
N GLY A 1085 -16.64 -43.77 -42.19
CA GLY A 1085 -17.40 -43.38 -43.37
C GLY A 1085 -16.56 -42.64 -44.42
N ALA A 1086 -16.88 -42.73 -45.71
CA ALA A 1086 -16.50 -41.65 -46.63
C ALA A 1086 -17.31 -40.41 -46.22
N HIS A 1087 -16.73 -39.20 -46.17
CA HIS A 1087 -17.41 -37.99 -45.69
C HIS A 1087 -18.85 -37.87 -46.20
N THR A 1088 -19.82 -38.22 -45.34
CA THR A 1088 -21.22 -38.34 -45.73
C THR A 1088 -21.99 -37.10 -45.38
N ASN A 1089 -22.86 -36.69 -46.31
CA ASN A 1089 -23.82 -35.63 -46.06
C ASN A 1089 -24.90 -36.15 -45.10
N GLY A 1090 -25.27 -35.34 -44.10
CA GLY A 1090 -26.39 -35.60 -43.19
C GLY A 1090 -25.98 -35.95 -41.77
N VAL A 1091 -24.68 -36.10 -41.53
CA VAL A 1091 -24.06 -36.48 -40.26
C VAL A 1091 -22.80 -35.63 -39.99
N ILE A 1092 -22.39 -35.57 -38.72
CA ILE A 1092 -21.04 -35.15 -38.33
C ILE A 1092 -20.15 -36.39 -38.43
N ASN A 1093 -19.13 -36.35 -39.27
CA ASN A 1093 -18.23 -37.48 -39.51
C ASN A 1093 -17.11 -37.45 -38.46
N LEU A 1094 -16.92 -38.54 -37.72
CA LEU A 1094 -15.93 -38.68 -36.67
C LEU A 1094 -14.78 -39.57 -37.15
N THR A 1095 -13.55 -39.16 -36.84
CA THR A 1095 -12.31 -39.90 -37.05
C THR A 1095 -11.47 -39.78 -35.77
N ASN A 1096 -10.80 -40.87 -35.36
CA ASN A 1096 -9.98 -40.92 -34.14
C ASN A 1096 -10.74 -40.38 -32.92
N VAL A 1097 -11.88 -41.00 -32.58
CA VAL A 1097 -12.64 -40.67 -31.37
C VAL A 1097 -12.99 -41.98 -30.69
N GLU A 1098 -12.54 -42.13 -29.45
CA GLU A 1098 -12.56 -43.38 -28.70
C GLU A 1098 -13.86 -43.54 -27.90
N GLU A 1099 -14.45 -42.45 -27.41
CA GLU A 1099 -15.68 -42.48 -26.60
C GLU A 1099 -16.79 -41.60 -27.16
N ILE A 1100 -17.99 -42.16 -27.30
CA ILE A 1100 -19.17 -41.41 -27.75
C ILE A 1100 -20.33 -41.58 -26.77
N ASN A 1101 -20.74 -40.48 -26.17
CA ASN A 1101 -21.84 -40.40 -25.22
C ASN A 1101 -23.11 -39.90 -25.93
N LEU A 1102 -24.08 -40.79 -26.14
CA LEU A 1102 -25.37 -40.45 -26.77
C LEU A 1102 -26.46 -40.17 -25.73
N LYS A 1103 -27.17 -39.07 -25.92
CA LYS A 1103 -28.39 -38.73 -25.18
C LYS A 1103 -29.50 -38.25 -26.12
N GLY A 1104 -30.73 -38.24 -25.61
CA GLY A 1104 -31.90 -37.70 -26.28
C GLY A 1104 -32.42 -38.59 -27.41
N SER A 1105 -32.37 -38.09 -28.64
CA SER A 1105 -32.71 -38.82 -29.86
C SER A 1105 -31.50 -38.92 -30.80
N SER A 1106 -30.30 -38.85 -30.25
CA SER A 1106 -29.06 -38.91 -31.01
C SER A 1106 -28.85 -40.31 -31.62
N LEU A 1107 -28.19 -40.34 -32.77
CA LEU A 1107 -27.87 -41.57 -33.49
C LEU A 1107 -26.46 -41.55 -34.02
N ILE A 1108 -25.88 -42.74 -34.15
CA ILE A 1108 -24.60 -42.95 -34.80
C ILE A 1108 -24.68 -44.10 -35.80
N THR A 1109 -24.03 -43.91 -36.95
CA THR A 1109 -23.84 -44.94 -37.97
C THR A 1109 -22.36 -45.28 -38.09
N VAL A 1110 -22.01 -46.55 -37.88
CA VAL A 1110 -20.64 -47.07 -37.95
C VAL A 1110 -20.48 -47.85 -39.26
N GLY A 1111 -19.69 -47.29 -40.18
CA GLY A 1111 -19.65 -47.70 -41.58
C GLY A 1111 -20.81 -47.10 -42.36
N VAL A 1112 -20.52 -46.30 -43.39
CA VAL A 1112 -21.54 -45.63 -44.22
C VAL A 1112 -21.19 -45.79 -45.71
N GLN A 1113 -22.15 -46.23 -46.53
CA GLN A 1113 -22.04 -46.27 -48.00
C GLN A 1113 -20.83 -47.06 -48.54
N SER A 1114 -20.55 -48.27 -48.02
CA SER A 1114 -19.41 -49.10 -48.43
C SER A 1114 -18.03 -48.57 -47.98
N SER A 1115 -17.98 -47.60 -47.07
CA SER A 1115 -16.73 -47.00 -46.55
C SER A 1115 -15.84 -47.98 -45.78
N LEU A 1116 -16.45 -49.00 -45.16
CA LEU A 1116 -15.76 -50.12 -44.52
C LEU A 1116 -14.81 -50.84 -45.51
N SER A 1117 -14.99 -50.66 -46.82
CA SER A 1117 -14.07 -51.17 -47.85
C SER A 1117 -12.63 -50.67 -47.71
N GLY A 1118 -12.43 -49.48 -47.13
CA GLY A 1118 -11.12 -48.88 -46.86
C GLY A 1118 -10.31 -49.62 -45.79
N ILE A 1119 -10.98 -50.32 -44.88
CA ILE A 1119 -10.34 -51.21 -43.92
C ILE A 1119 -10.14 -52.57 -44.58
N THR A 1120 -8.88 -52.98 -44.68
CA THR A 1120 -8.40 -54.19 -45.35
C THR A 1120 -7.57 -55.05 -44.40
N THR A 1121 -7.33 -56.32 -44.74
CA THR A 1121 -6.42 -57.19 -43.98
C THR A 1121 -4.97 -56.70 -43.93
N SER A 1122 -4.60 -55.68 -44.72
CA SER A 1122 -3.25 -55.11 -44.76
C SER A 1122 -3.09 -53.81 -43.97
N ASN A 1123 -4.17 -53.04 -43.76
CA ASN A 1123 -4.11 -51.70 -43.13
C ASN A 1123 -5.02 -51.56 -41.90
N TYR A 1124 -5.66 -52.62 -41.44
CA TYR A 1124 -6.54 -52.54 -40.26
C TYR A 1124 -5.81 -52.10 -38.97
N LYS A 1125 -4.47 -52.23 -38.94
CA LYS A 1125 -3.63 -51.78 -37.82
C LYS A 1125 -3.46 -50.28 -37.77
N ASP A 1126 -3.86 -49.59 -38.84
CA ASP A 1126 -3.78 -48.14 -38.98
C ASP A 1126 -5.06 -47.46 -38.46
N TYR A 1127 -5.92 -48.18 -37.73
CA TYR A 1127 -7.18 -47.71 -37.14
C TYR A 1127 -7.22 -48.01 -35.63
N SER A 1128 -7.89 -47.17 -34.84
CA SER A 1128 -8.00 -47.28 -33.37
C SER A 1128 -8.47 -48.68 -32.91
N GLY A 1129 -7.88 -49.16 -31.82
CA GLY A 1129 -8.03 -50.55 -31.36
C GLY A 1129 -9.35 -50.84 -30.65
N GLU A 1130 -9.81 -49.96 -29.76
CA GLU A 1130 -11.06 -50.14 -28.98
C GLU A 1130 -11.82 -48.81 -28.92
N PHE A 1131 -13.16 -48.84 -29.05
CA PHE A 1131 -14.00 -47.65 -28.89
C PHE A 1131 -15.35 -47.98 -28.22
N PHE A 1132 -15.89 -46.99 -27.51
CA PHE A 1132 -17.02 -47.10 -26.60
C PHE A 1132 -18.17 -46.20 -27.03
N ILE A 1133 -19.40 -46.73 -27.01
CA ILE A 1133 -20.62 -45.96 -27.26
C ILE A 1133 -21.59 -46.16 -26.09
N HIS A 1134 -21.87 -45.08 -25.39
CA HIS A 1134 -22.77 -45.05 -24.24
C HIS A 1134 -24.13 -44.47 -24.61
N GLY A 1135 -25.19 -44.95 -23.95
CA GLY A 1135 -26.53 -44.40 -24.11
C GLY A 1135 -27.64 -45.33 -23.60
N GLY A 1136 -28.88 -44.86 -23.73
CA GLY A 1136 -30.07 -45.56 -23.27
C GLY A 1136 -30.90 -46.16 -24.41
N ALA A 1137 -32.13 -46.55 -24.08
CA ALA A 1137 -33.05 -47.18 -25.04
C ALA A 1137 -33.65 -46.21 -26.07
N SER A 1138 -33.48 -44.90 -25.89
CA SER A 1138 -33.96 -43.85 -26.82
C SER A 1138 -32.99 -43.56 -27.96
N GLU A 1139 -31.71 -43.81 -27.75
CA GLU A 1139 -30.63 -43.58 -28.70
C GLU A 1139 -30.42 -44.81 -29.59
N SER A 1140 -29.95 -44.59 -30.82
CA SER A 1140 -29.81 -45.67 -31.81
C SER A 1140 -28.43 -45.77 -32.43
N VAL A 1141 -27.93 -46.99 -32.50
CA VAL A 1141 -26.69 -47.34 -33.20
C VAL A 1141 -27.03 -48.17 -34.43
N THR A 1142 -26.42 -47.81 -35.56
CA THR A 1142 -26.53 -48.57 -36.81
C THR A 1142 -25.15 -49.08 -37.23
N LEU A 1143 -24.99 -50.39 -37.37
CA LEU A 1143 -23.76 -50.99 -37.90
C LEU A 1143 -23.97 -51.45 -39.35
N GLU A 1144 -23.08 -51.03 -40.24
CA GLU A 1144 -23.02 -51.53 -41.62
C GLU A 1144 -22.25 -52.87 -41.67
N ASN A 1145 -22.84 -53.86 -42.34
CA ASN A 1145 -22.24 -55.16 -42.61
C ASN A 1145 -22.30 -55.45 -44.12
N SER A 1146 -21.20 -55.92 -44.72
CA SER A 1146 -21.16 -56.31 -46.14
C SER A 1146 -20.85 -57.80 -46.28
N SER A 1147 -21.90 -58.60 -46.48
CA SER A 1147 -21.77 -60.06 -46.66
C SER A 1147 -21.06 -60.43 -47.96
N SER A 1148 -21.13 -59.56 -48.98
CA SER A 1148 -20.50 -59.77 -50.29
C SER A 1148 -18.99 -59.50 -50.30
N SER A 1149 -18.50 -58.66 -49.39
CA SER A 1149 -17.10 -58.23 -49.31
C SER A 1149 -16.36 -58.72 -48.06
N GLY A 1150 -16.98 -59.63 -47.30
CA GLY A 1150 -16.38 -60.27 -46.11
C GLY A 1150 -16.18 -59.36 -44.91
N ARG A 1151 -16.75 -58.14 -44.92
CA ARG A 1151 -16.54 -57.09 -43.91
C ARG A 1151 -17.73 -57.00 -42.95
N ILE A 1152 -17.53 -57.44 -41.71
CA ILE A 1152 -18.61 -57.59 -40.73
C ILE A 1152 -18.18 -57.17 -39.33
N TRP A 1153 -19.08 -56.52 -38.60
CA TRP A 1153 -19.06 -56.40 -37.15
C TRP A 1153 -19.68 -57.66 -36.53
N LYS A 1154 -18.86 -58.47 -35.88
CA LYS A 1154 -19.28 -59.73 -35.26
C LYS A 1154 -19.37 -59.57 -33.75
N GLU A 1155 -20.55 -59.80 -33.19
CA GLU A 1155 -20.71 -59.88 -31.73
C GLU A 1155 -19.90 -61.07 -31.18
N VAL A 1156 -19.04 -60.80 -30.20
CA VAL A 1156 -18.20 -61.81 -29.54
C VAL A 1156 -18.60 -62.02 -28.08
N ASN A 1157 -19.19 -61.00 -27.44
CA ASN A 1157 -19.76 -61.10 -26.11
C ASN A 1157 -21.07 -60.31 -26.03
N SER A 1158 -22.11 -60.92 -25.46
CA SER A 1158 -23.42 -60.28 -25.32
C SER A 1158 -23.53 -59.42 -24.06
N SER A 1159 -22.61 -59.56 -23.10
CA SER A 1159 -22.62 -58.84 -21.82
C SER A 1159 -21.22 -58.89 -21.16
N VAL A 1160 -20.53 -57.76 -21.14
CA VAL A 1160 -19.18 -57.63 -20.55
C VAL A 1160 -19.02 -56.30 -19.82
N THR A 1161 -18.25 -56.29 -18.72
CA THR A 1161 -17.83 -55.07 -18.03
C THR A 1161 -16.42 -54.70 -18.48
N HIS A 1162 -16.16 -53.41 -18.74
CA HIS A 1162 -14.82 -52.91 -19.04
C HIS A 1162 -14.19 -52.27 -17.78
N PRO A 1163 -12.93 -52.56 -17.42
CA PRO A 1163 -12.29 -52.01 -16.22
C PRO A 1163 -12.21 -50.48 -16.19
N GLU A 1164 -12.04 -49.85 -17.34
CA GLU A 1164 -11.90 -48.39 -17.47
C GLU A 1164 -13.24 -47.64 -17.42
N HIS A 1165 -14.37 -48.33 -17.61
CA HIS A 1165 -15.72 -47.76 -17.55
C HIS A 1165 -16.58 -48.45 -16.49
N SER A 1166 -16.24 -48.24 -15.21
CA SER A 1166 -16.98 -48.82 -14.10
C SER A 1166 -18.40 -48.28 -14.02
N GLY A 1167 -19.41 -49.13 -14.20
CA GLY A 1167 -20.82 -48.75 -14.14
C GLY A 1167 -21.63 -49.09 -15.40
N HIS A 1168 -20.93 -49.47 -16.48
CA HIS A 1168 -21.54 -49.88 -17.74
C HIS A 1168 -21.42 -51.39 -17.99
N THR A 1169 -22.34 -51.91 -18.79
CA THR A 1169 -22.34 -53.30 -19.29
C THR A 1169 -22.57 -53.27 -20.79
N TYR A 1170 -21.67 -53.90 -21.55
CA TYR A 1170 -21.58 -53.77 -23.00
C TYR A 1170 -21.88 -55.07 -23.74
N LYS A 1171 -22.38 -54.91 -24.97
CA LYS A 1171 -22.18 -55.88 -26.04
C LYS A 1171 -20.86 -55.57 -26.76
N GLU A 1172 -19.99 -56.56 -26.85
CA GLU A 1172 -18.68 -56.46 -27.48
C GLU A 1172 -18.76 -56.98 -28.92
N TYR A 1173 -18.38 -56.13 -29.87
CA TYR A 1173 -18.27 -56.45 -31.29
C TYR A 1173 -16.81 -56.38 -31.73
N VAL A 1174 -16.43 -57.27 -32.63
CA VAL A 1174 -15.12 -57.28 -33.28
C VAL A 1174 -15.31 -57.12 -34.78
N TYR A 1175 -14.56 -56.20 -35.38
CA TYR A 1175 -14.58 -56.03 -36.83
C TYR A 1175 -13.76 -57.13 -37.51
N GLN A 1176 -14.30 -57.68 -38.60
CA GLN A 1176 -13.64 -58.73 -39.38
C GLN A 1176 -13.59 -58.34 -40.85
N VAL A 1177 -12.44 -58.59 -41.48
CA VAL A 1177 -12.25 -58.47 -42.94
C VAL A 1177 -11.93 -59.85 -43.51
N ASP A 1178 -12.76 -60.33 -44.42
CA ASP A 1178 -12.67 -61.65 -45.03
C ASP A 1178 -12.57 -62.80 -44.00
N GLY A 1179 -13.24 -62.63 -42.85
CA GLY A 1179 -13.23 -63.57 -41.74
C GLY A 1179 -11.95 -63.54 -40.88
N GLN A 1180 -10.99 -62.66 -41.16
CA GLN A 1180 -9.88 -62.36 -40.26
C GLN A 1180 -10.30 -61.29 -39.26
N ASP A 1181 -9.99 -61.57 -37.99
CA ASP A 1181 -10.15 -60.63 -36.89
C ASP A 1181 -9.16 -59.47 -37.06
N THR A 1182 -9.67 -58.24 -37.09
CA THR A 1182 -8.83 -57.04 -37.21
C THR A 1182 -8.33 -56.54 -35.86
N GLY A 1183 -8.82 -57.07 -34.74
CA GLY A 1183 -8.53 -56.56 -33.41
C GLY A 1183 -9.23 -55.24 -33.06
N ILE A 1184 -9.97 -54.64 -34.00
CA ILE A 1184 -10.78 -53.45 -33.75
C ILE A 1184 -12.04 -53.87 -32.99
N LYS A 1185 -12.21 -53.36 -31.77
CA LYS A 1185 -13.34 -53.68 -30.89
C LYS A 1185 -14.27 -52.50 -30.70
N LEU A 1186 -15.55 -52.81 -30.62
CA LEU A 1186 -16.62 -51.86 -30.35
C LEU A 1186 -17.44 -52.33 -29.16
N TYR A 1187 -17.54 -51.50 -28.13
CA TYR A 1187 -18.37 -51.76 -26.95
C TYR A 1187 -19.62 -50.87 -26.98
N LEU A 1188 -20.79 -51.50 -27.06
CA LEU A 1188 -22.09 -50.81 -27.08
C LEU A 1188 -22.84 -51.06 -25.79
N ASP A 1189 -23.31 -50.02 -25.10
CA ASP A 1189 -24.18 -50.17 -23.93
C ASP A 1189 -25.36 -51.11 -24.24
N GLU A 1190 -25.63 -52.09 -23.36
CA GLU A 1190 -26.64 -53.13 -23.59
C GLU A 1190 -28.04 -52.61 -23.92
N GLN A 1191 -28.35 -51.42 -23.41
CA GLN A 1191 -29.66 -50.78 -23.50
C GLN A 1191 -29.88 -50.06 -24.84
N LEU A 1192 -28.83 -49.79 -25.62
CA LEU A 1192 -28.92 -49.06 -26.88
C LEU A 1192 -29.82 -49.77 -27.90
N LYS A 1193 -30.60 -48.98 -28.65
CA LYS A 1193 -31.40 -49.51 -29.76
C LYS A 1193 -30.50 -49.84 -30.94
N PHE A 1194 -30.34 -51.13 -31.19
CA PHE A 1194 -29.46 -51.65 -32.25
C PHE A 1194 -30.20 -51.91 -33.57
N ASN A 1195 -29.65 -51.40 -34.68
CA ASN A 1195 -30.02 -51.78 -36.03
C ASN A 1195 -28.78 -52.31 -36.77
N SER A 1196 -28.88 -53.46 -37.45
CA SER A 1196 -27.86 -53.88 -38.41
C SER A 1196 -28.38 -53.71 -39.83
N ILE A 1197 -27.60 -53.06 -40.69
CA ILE A 1197 -27.88 -52.94 -42.11
C ILE A 1197 -26.90 -53.85 -42.84
N THR A 1198 -27.41 -54.90 -43.48
CA THR A 1198 -26.62 -55.74 -44.39
C THR A 1198 -26.78 -55.20 -45.81
N ILE A 1199 -25.67 -54.78 -46.44
CA ILE A 1199 -25.64 -54.29 -47.83
C ILE A 1199 -25.25 -55.43 -48.79
#